data_AF-A0A5S9F1V3-F1
#
_entry.id   AF-A0A5S9F1V3-F1
#
_cell.length_a   1.000
_cell.length_b   1.000
_cell.length_c   1.000
_cell.angle_alpha   90.00
_cell.angle_beta   90.00
_cell.angle_gamma   90.00
#
_symmetry.space_group_name_H-M   'P 1'
#
loop_
_entity.id
_entity.type
_entity.pdbx_description
1 polymer ?
#
loop_
_entity_poly.entity_id
_entity_poly.type
_entity_poly.pdbx_seq_one_letter_code
_entity_poly.pdbx_strand_id
1 'polypeptide(L)'
;MRKLILIALGLIAIVAQDNSYDFPVIRTFQSPLAHQGVAVDREHFYTIKTRSIAKHRKDTGKLTAEWNATTPGKIIHLNSGLVVNDRLYCGHSNWPNTPMKSSIEVWDTNTLSHCNSIHFANPPGSCTWVDRYQDFWWVCFAHYDKKGGEKGKGVEMTTLVKYDDQWRPLGSWKFPQTVVKKFAPYSCSGGAWGADGLLYVSGHDAAELYALSIVKEESTLHFQKTIKVNSRGQGIAFDRTPSPQNLYTINRDTKTVIVSSVPISTQSSLPIFLLVGAILFIVFSTTKWKLHPFMALILAAIGFGLLSGMEPLSVVKAVNTGFGGTIGYIGIVILFGTIIGTFLEKSGAAFTLSENALKITGEKNVSLSMGIVGYIVSMPVFCDSGFVILSPLNKALSKRAQKSIAAGAVALALGLYVTHTMVPPTPGPVAAAGILGADLGLVIMWGFAVSFVALLSGWLFAVKYASRFDLADANIQEPTPPPQQERPSVSRSVAPILIPIFLIVLQSIAKLPSKPLGEGVLTQWLIFCGQPVVALLCGVGLALLLPKKLHSDMMSTKGWIGEAIVSAAAIIIITGAGGAFGKVLQSSDIAAVVGNYIQDFPIGILLPFIIAAAIKTAQGSSTVAIITTAGIVAPLLGELQLTDDTAKALVVIAIGAGSMVVSHVNDSYFWVVTQFSNMNVEQGYKLHTLGTLVVGSVAALTVWTLSLFLI
;
A
#
# COMPACT_ATOMS: atom_id res chain seq x y z
N MET A 1 1.92 -32.07 10.30
CA MET A 1 1.50 -31.18 11.41
C MET A 1 2.60 -30.98 12.45
N ARG A 2 3.02 -32.01 13.22
CA ARG A 2 4.11 -31.89 14.23
C ARG A 2 5.43 -31.31 13.69
N LYS A 3 5.90 -31.71 12.50
CA LYS A 3 7.15 -31.19 11.91
C LYS A 3 7.09 -29.71 11.50
N LEU A 4 5.92 -29.21 11.07
CA LEU A 4 5.71 -27.79 10.73
C LEU A 4 5.62 -26.92 12.00
N ILE A 5 5.00 -27.43 13.06
CA ILE A 5 4.98 -26.77 14.38
C ILE A 5 6.38 -26.74 15.00
N LEU A 6 7.19 -27.79 14.83
CA LEU A 6 8.59 -27.84 15.25
C LEU A 6 9.49 -26.89 14.45
N ILE A 7 9.23 -26.70 13.15
CA ILE A 7 9.94 -25.71 12.33
C ILE A 7 9.52 -24.28 12.72
N ALA A 8 8.23 -24.04 12.97
CA ALA A 8 7.73 -22.76 13.46
C ALA A 8 8.27 -22.43 14.87
N LEU A 9 8.32 -23.40 15.78
CA LEU A 9 8.94 -23.26 17.11
C LEU A 9 10.46 -23.12 17.03
N GLY A 10 11.11 -23.79 16.07
CA GLY A 10 12.54 -23.63 15.80
C GLY A 10 12.90 -22.24 15.25
N LEU A 11 12.04 -21.67 14.41
CA LEU A 11 12.14 -20.27 13.95
C LEU A 11 11.90 -19.27 15.09
N ILE A 12 10.95 -19.53 15.98
CA ILE A 12 10.71 -18.71 17.19
C ILE A 12 11.92 -18.77 18.13
N ALA A 13 12.59 -19.92 18.26
CA ALA A 13 13.78 -20.07 19.10
C ALA A 13 15.04 -19.40 18.51
N ILE A 14 15.16 -19.33 17.17
CA ILE A 14 16.25 -18.58 16.50
C ILE A 14 16.05 -17.06 16.66
N VAL A 15 14.81 -16.60 16.78
CA VAL A 15 14.46 -15.17 17.00
C VAL A 15 14.67 -14.73 18.47
N ALA A 16 14.77 -15.67 19.41
CA ALA A 16 14.99 -15.39 20.83
C ALA A 16 16.47 -15.34 21.24
N GLN A 17 17.41 -15.20 20.28
CA GLN A 17 18.77 -14.80 20.63
C GLN A 17 18.77 -13.31 20.98
N ASP A 18 19.28 -13.04 22.18
CA ASP A 18 19.43 -11.74 22.81
C ASP A 18 20.25 -10.81 21.91
N ASN A 19 19.58 -10.08 21.01
CA ASN A 19 20.19 -9.05 20.18
C ASN A 19 20.57 -7.87 21.07
N SER A 20 21.72 -7.99 21.73
CA SER A 20 22.42 -6.85 22.28
C SER A 20 22.86 -5.97 21.10
N TYR A 21 22.06 -4.95 20.80
CA TYR A 21 22.40 -3.91 19.85
C TYR A 21 23.47 -3.02 20.49
N ASP A 22 24.73 -3.42 20.34
CA ASP A 22 25.87 -2.63 20.79
C ASP A 22 26.41 -1.82 19.60
N PHE A 23 26.73 -0.54 19.84
CA PHE A 23 27.42 0.30 18.85
C PHE A 23 28.93 0.21 19.11
N PRO A 24 29.68 -0.60 18.32
CA PRO A 24 31.08 -0.84 18.62
C PRO A 24 31.90 0.44 18.39
N VAL A 25 32.83 0.68 19.31
CA VAL A 25 33.70 1.86 19.27
C VAL A 25 34.74 1.67 18.18
N ILE A 26 34.82 2.63 17.26
CA ILE A 26 35.84 2.66 16.20
C ILE A 26 37.02 3.53 16.63
N ARG A 27 36.75 4.63 17.35
CA ARG A 27 37.78 5.61 17.68
C ARG A 27 37.41 6.39 18.94
N THR A 28 38.43 6.82 19.68
CA THR A 28 38.27 7.68 20.85
C THR A 28 39.25 8.84 20.75
N PHE A 29 38.79 10.07 21.00
CA PHE A 29 39.61 11.27 21.06
C PHE A 29 39.61 11.85 22.47
N GLN A 30 40.77 12.36 22.90
CA GLN A 30 40.87 13.16 24.13
C GLN A 30 40.42 14.60 23.83
N SER A 31 39.46 15.11 24.61
CA SER A 31 39.06 16.52 24.55
C SER A 31 38.63 17.03 25.93
N PRO A 32 39.42 17.92 26.56
CA PRO A 32 39.09 18.49 27.87
C PRO A 32 37.75 19.23 27.94
N LEU A 33 37.19 19.63 26.79
CA LEU A 33 35.90 20.32 26.68
C LEU A 33 34.72 19.39 26.36
N ALA A 34 34.92 18.06 26.25
CA ALA A 34 33.85 17.07 26.10
C ALA A 34 33.03 16.94 27.40
N HIS A 35 32.07 17.85 27.60
CA HIS A 35 31.27 17.91 28.82
C HIS A 35 29.75 18.00 28.58
N GLN A 36 29.29 18.86 27.67
CA GLN A 36 27.86 19.12 27.41
C GLN A 36 27.32 18.41 26.18
N GLY A 37 28.12 18.30 25.13
CA GLY A 37 27.71 17.58 23.94
C GLY A 37 28.79 17.57 22.89
N VAL A 38 28.44 16.98 21.76
CA VAL A 38 29.27 16.92 20.56
C VAL A 38 28.42 17.28 19.35
N ALA A 39 29.04 17.91 18.35
CA ALA A 39 28.50 18.10 17.02
C ALA A 39 29.54 17.67 15.98
N VAL A 40 29.13 17.43 14.75
CA VAL A 40 30.02 16.89 13.72
C VAL A 40 29.63 17.43 12.34
N ASP A 41 30.62 17.83 11.55
CA ASP A 41 30.45 18.28 10.15
C ASP A 41 31.14 17.29 9.21
N ARG A 42 31.61 17.69 8.01
CA ARG A 42 32.36 16.81 7.11
C ARG A 42 33.77 16.46 7.57
N GLU A 43 34.51 17.41 8.12
CA GLU A 43 35.95 17.31 8.37
C GLU A 43 36.31 17.42 9.87
N HIS A 44 35.40 17.95 10.67
CA HIS A 44 35.60 18.31 12.06
C HIS A 44 34.50 17.73 12.98
N PHE A 45 34.86 17.59 14.24
CA PHE A 45 33.91 17.43 15.34
C PHE A 45 34.10 18.57 16.35
N TYR A 46 33.04 18.89 17.06
CA TYR A 46 32.96 20.01 17.99
C TYR A 46 32.61 19.49 19.36
N THR A 47 33.42 19.78 20.37
CA THR A 47 33.06 19.49 21.77
C THR A 47 32.52 20.73 22.43
N ILE A 48 31.36 20.59 23.05
CA ILE A 48 30.63 21.70 23.66
C ILE A 48 30.72 21.57 25.18
N LYS A 49 31.00 22.70 25.82
CA LYS A 49 30.90 22.92 27.27
C LYS A 49 29.99 24.12 27.51
N THR A 50 29.52 24.27 28.74
CA THR A 50 28.58 25.28 29.19
C THR A 50 28.86 26.71 28.67
N ARG A 51 30.14 27.06 28.47
CA ARG A 51 30.59 28.39 28.05
C ARG A 51 31.74 28.37 27.03
N SER A 52 31.99 27.21 26.41
CA SER A 52 33.14 27.01 25.52
C SER A 52 32.82 26.00 24.42
N ILE A 53 33.40 26.17 23.24
CA ILE A 53 33.30 25.23 22.11
C ILE A 53 34.71 25.02 21.56
N ALA A 54 35.11 23.77 21.36
CA ALA A 54 36.36 23.45 20.66
C ALA A 54 36.07 22.68 19.36
N LYS A 55 36.75 23.09 18.28
CA LYS A 55 36.70 22.47 16.95
C LYS A 55 37.94 21.61 16.74
N HIS A 56 37.74 20.33 16.44
CA HIS A 56 38.81 19.34 16.25
C HIS A 56 38.70 18.71 14.87
N ARG A 57 39.83 18.33 14.24
CA ARG A 57 39.80 17.52 13.01
C ARG A 57 39.40 16.08 13.32
N LYS A 58 38.54 15.48 12.49
CA LYS A 58 38.10 14.08 12.64
C LYS A 58 39.21 13.06 12.44
N ASP A 59 40.17 13.34 11.57
CA ASP A 59 41.21 12.37 11.21
C ASP A 59 42.26 12.22 12.33
N THR A 60 42.62 13.33 12.96
CA THR A 60 43.74 13.46 13.90
C THR A 60 43.32 13.79 15.33
N GLY A 61 42.10 14.29 15.55
CA GLY A 61 41.64 14.82 16.84
C GLY A 61 42.26 16.17 17.22
N LYS A 62 43.12 16.73 16.37
CA LYS A 62 43.86 17.98 16.67
C LYS A 62 42.90 19.16 16.78
N LEU A 63 43.05 19.96 17.84
CA LEU A 63 42.34 21.21 18.04
C LEU A 63 42.72 22.22 16.93
N THR A 64 41.71 22.84 16.33
CA THR A 64 41.87 23.81 15.22
C THR A 64 41.35 25.20 15.56
N ALA A 65 40.30 25.28 16.38
CA ALA A 65 39.77 26.54 16.88
C ALA A 65 39.07 26.31 18.23
N GLU A 66 39.02 27.35 19.05
CA GLU A 66 38.31 27.32 20.32
C GLU A 66 37.61 28.66 20.54
N TRP A 67 36.36 28.60 20.99
CA TRP A 67 35.56 29.74 21.40
C TRP A 67 35.30 29.66 22.90
N ASN A 68 35.49 30.78 23.60
CA ASN A 68 35.22 30.95 25.01
C ASN A 68 34.40 32.22 25.24
N ALA A 69 33.40 32.15 26.11
CA ALA A 69 32.59 33.31 26.47
C ALA A 69 33.41 34.35 27.28
N THR A 70 33.55 35.57 26.78
CA THR A 70 34.51 36.59 27.26
C THR A 70 34.08 37.48 28.43
N THR A 71 32.89 37.35 29.02
CA THR A 71 32.44 38.09 30.24
C THR A 71 31.11 37.49 30.78
N PRO A 72 30.59 37.83 31.99
CA PRO A 72 29.34 37.26 32.50
C PRO A 72 28.13 37.84 31.75
N GLY A 73 27.90 37.37 30.52
CA GLY A 73 26.84 37.87 29.65
C GLY A 73 26.27 36.80 28.72
N LYS A 74 24.93 36.79 28.65
CA LYS A 74 23.98 36.08 27.76
C LYS A 74 24.08 34.56 27.63
N ILE A 75 25.24 34.00 27.29
CA ILE A 75 25.42 32.55 27.10
C ILE A 75 25.95 31.96 28.41
N ILE A 76 25.08 31.28 29.15
CA ILE A 76 25.39 30.77 30.50
C ILE A 76 25.28 29.26 30.62
N HIS A 77 24.53 28.60 29.73
CA HIS A 77 24.41 27.14 29.71
C HIS A 77 24.18 26.60 28.31
N LEU A 78 25.28 26.35 27.57
CA LEU A 78 25.25 25.61 26.32
C LEU A 78 25.09 24.10 26.54
N ASN A 79 24.34 23.46 25.66
CA ASN A 79 24.06 22.03 25.65
C ASN A 79 24.55 21.40 24.33
N SER A 80 23.81 20.45 23.77
CA SER A 80 24.15 19.76 22.52
C SER A 80 24.05 20.68 21.31
N GLY A 81 24.67 20.29 20.19
CA GLY A 81 24.59 21.05 18.95
C GLY A 81 24.60 20.19 17.69
N LEU A 82 24.25 20.83 16.57
CA LEU A 82 24.19 20.26 15.24
C LEU A 82 24.87 21.20 14.25
N VAL A 83 25.59 20.66 13.26
CA VAL A 83 26.06 21.43 12.12
C VAL A 83 25.11 21.28 10.93
N VAL A 84 24.66 22.39 10.35
CA VAL A 84 23.87 22.46 9.12
C VAL A 84 24.38 23.63 8.28
N ASN A 85 24.70 23.42 7.00
CA ASN A 85 25.13 24.46 6.05
C ASN A 85 26.21 25.39 6.64
N ASP A 86 27.31 24.80 7.09
CA ASP A 86 28.47 25.49 7.69
C ASP A 86 28.15 26.34 8.92
N ARG A 87 27.03 26.07 9.60
CA ARG A 87 26.63 26.72 10.85
C ARG A 87 26.45 25.69 11.95
N LEU A 88 27.02 25.98 13.12
CA LEU A 88 26.86 25.18 14.34
C LEU A 88 25.72 25.79 15.17
N TYR A 89 24.64 25.04 15.34
CA TYR A 89 23.48 25.38 16.16
C TYR A 89 23.58 24.66 17.50
N CYS A 90 23.64 25.39 18.61
CA CYS A 90 23.68 24.80 19.95
C CYS A 90 22.43 25.18 20.75
N GLY A 91 21.87 24.21 21.46
CA GLY A 91 20.84 24.47 22.46
C GLY A 91 21.40 25.27 23.63
N HIS A 92 20.66 26.28 24.07
CA HIS A 92 21.03 27.14 25.19
C HIS A 92 19.85 27.35 26.13
N SER A 93 20.13 27.39 27.44
CA SER A 93 19.14 27.79 28.44
C SER A 93 19.74 28.64 29.57
N ASN A 94 18.88 29.23 30.39
CA ASN A 94 19.28 29.95 31.61
C ASN A 94 19.40 29.04 32.85
N TRP A 95 19.43 27.72 32.68
CA TRP A 95 19.53 26.77 33.78
C TRP A 95 20.71 27.10 34.72
N PRO A 96 20.54 27.03 36.07
CA PRO A 96 19.38 26.51 36.80
C PRO A 96 18.31 27.57 37.17
N ASN A 97 18.29 28.74 36.53
CA ASN A 97 17.36 29.82 36.88
C ASN A 97 15.95 29.58 36.32
N THR A 98 14.94 30.10 37.04
CA THR A 98 13.52 30.07 36.63
C THR A 98 12.90 31.48 36.70
N PRO A 99 11.91 31.84 35.86
CA PRO A 99 11.30 31.02 34.80
C PRO A 99 12.30 30.72 33.66
N MET A 100 12.06 29.60 32.98
CA MET A 100 13.00 29.10 31.98
C MET A 100 13.05 30.03 30.75
N LYS A 101 14.28 30.35 30.33
CA LYS A 101 14.58 31.06 29.09
C LYS A 101 15.51 30.19 28.26
N SER A 102 15.14 29.98 27.00
CA SER A 102 15.87 29.10 26.09
C SER A 102 16.08 29.79 24.75
N SER A 103 17.19 29.47 24.11
CA SER A 103 17.52 29.92 22.76
C SER A 103 18.32 28.87 22.00
N ILE A 104 18.39 29.02 20.68
CA ILE A 104 19.42 28.37 19.87
C ILE A 104 20.48 29.42 19.54
N GLU A 105 21.72 29.13 19.91
CA GLU A 105 22.86 29.98 19.62
C GLU A 105 23.59 29.43 18.39
N VAL A 106 24.05 30.31 17.50
CA VAL A 106 24.61 29.91 16.21
C VAL A 106 26.01 30.46 16.03
N TRP A 107 26.92 29.60 15.58
CA TRP A 107 28.30 29.94 15.22
C TRP A 107 28.55 29.65 13.74
N ASP A 108 29.36 30.49 13.11
CA ASP A 108 29.98 30.17 11.84
C ASP A 108 31.05 29.08 12.06
N THR A 109 30.99 27.98 11.31
CA THR A 109 31.91 26.86 11.52
C THR A 109 33.33 27.12 11.03
N ASN A 110 33.53 28.08 10.13
CA ASN A 110 34.85 28.42 9.59
C ASN A 110 35.64 29.27 10.58
N THR A 111 35.02 30.31 11.14
CA THR A 111 35.67 31.24 12.07
C THR A 111 35.45 30.89 13.54
N LEU A 112 34.46 30.04 13.84
CA LEU A 112 33.96 29.78 15.20
C LEU A 112 33.50 31.05 15.93
N SER A 113 33.08 32.08 15.19
CA SER A 113 32.48 33.30 15.76
C SER A 113 30.96 33.13 15.91
N HIS A 114 30.43 33.54 17.07
CA HIS A 114 28.98 33.63 17.29
C HIS A 114 28.36 34.61 16.29
N CYS A 115 27.29 34.19 15.60
CA CYS A 115 26.69 34.93 14.49
C CYS A 115 25.17 35.13 14.60
N ASN A 116 24.46 34.37 15.44
CA ASN A 116 23.02 34.56 15.63
C ASN A 116 22.51 33.98 16.96
N SER A 117 21.40 34.52 17.48
CA SER A 117 20.66 34.02 18.65
C SER A 117 19.17 33.94 18.32
N ILE A 118 18.60 32.75 18.43
CA ILE A 118 17.19 32.48 18.12
C ILE A 118 16.46 32.25 19.45
N HIS A 119 15.70 33.23 19.89
CA HIS A 119 15.05 33.21 21.20
C HIS A 119 13.64 32.60 21.12
N PHE A 120 13.35 31.69 22.04
CA PHE A 120 11.99 31.18 22.21
C PHE A 120 11.23 32.11 23.18
N ALA A 121 10.10 32.67 22.73
CA ALA A 121 9.32 33.60 23.56
C ALA A 121 8.74 32.92 24.82
N ASN A 122 8.18 31.72 24.65
CA ASN A 122 7.59 30.91 25.71
C ASN A 122 8.07 29.45 25.58
N PRO A 123 9.34 29.15 25.91
CA PRO A 123 9.84 27.79 25.78
C PRO A 123 9.12 26.86 26.78
N PRO A 124 8.73 25.64 26.39
CA PRO A 124 8.13 24.69 27.31
C PRO A 124 9.02 24.41 28.53
N GLY A 125 10.34 24.32 28.31
CA GLY A 125 11.37 23.99 29.29
C GLY A 125 12.79 24.37 28.82
N SER A 126 13.82 23.70 29.35
CA SER A 126 15.23 23.98 29.05
C SER A 126 15.62 23.37 27.70
N CYS A 127 16.10 24.17 26.75
CA CYS A 127 16.57 23.64 25.47
C CYS A 127 17.87 22.83 25.63
N THR A 128 17.80 21.51 25.50
CA THR A 128 18.94 20.59 25.70
C THR A 128 19.59 20.14 24.40
N TRP A 129 18.83 20.03 23.32
CA TRP A 129 19.37 19.70 22.01
C TRP A 129 18.45 20.18 20.89
N VAL A 130 19.06 20.33 19.71
CA VAL A 130 18.40 20.67 18.45
C VAL A 130 18.91 19.73 17.38
N ASP A 131 18.01 19.29 16.50
CA ASP A 131 18.37 18.49 15.34
C ASP A 131 17.52 18.83 14.10
N ARG A 132 17.96 18.37 12.92
CA ARG A 132 17.32 18.67 11.62
C ARG A 132 16.91 17.37 10.91
N TYR A 133 15.62 17.16 10.66
CA TYR A 133 15.14 15.92 10.03
C TYR A 133 13.89 16.16 9.18
N GLN A 134 13.87 15.58 7.97
CA GLN A 134 12.82 15.72 6.95
C GLN A 134 12.39 17.18 6.72
N ASP A 135 13.33 18.09 6.51
CA ASP A 135 13.00 19.50 6.25
C ASP A 135 12.29 20.24 7.41
N PHE A 136 12.31 19.68 8.64
CA PHE A 136 11.97 20.40 9.88
C PHE A 136 13.08 20.46 10.94
N TRP A 137 12.97 21.44 11.84
CA TRP A 137 13.76 21.56 13.06
C TRP A 137 13.08 20.84 14.22
N TRP A 138 13.87 20.14 15.03
CA TRP A 138 13.40 19.37 16.18
C TRP A 138 14.16 19.82 17.41
N VAL A 139 13.44 20.24 18.45
CA VAL A 139 14.04 20.80 19.66
C VAL A 139 13.46 20.11 20.87
N CYS A 140 14.32 19.64 21.77
CA CYS A 140 13.90 19.09 23.05
C CYS A 140 13.97 20.15 24.14
N PHE A 141 12.88 20.22 24.91
CA PHE A 141 12.74 21.07 26.08
C PHE A 141 12.60 20.21 27.33
N ALA A 142 13.68 20.12 28.10
CA ALA A 142 13.79 19.34 29.32
C ALA A 142 13.17 20.04 30.53
N HIS A 143 12.55 19.23 31.39
CA HIS A 143 12.12 19.60 32.74
C HIS A 143 12.87 18.76 33.77
N TYR A 144 12.99 19.27 34.99
CA TYR A 144 13.80 18.66 36.04
C TYR A 144 13.02 18.59 37.35
N ASP A 145 13.16 17.50 38.10
CA ASP A 145 12.46 17.32 39.39
C ASP A 145 13.14 18.07 40.56
N LYS A 146 14.41 18.43 40.39
CA LYS A 146 15.25 19.01 41.45
C LYS A 146 15.84 20.37 41.03
N LYS A 147 17.16 20.45 40.89
CA LYS A 147 17.87 21.69 40.58
C LYS A 147 17.50 22.20 39.19
N GLY A 148 16.99 23.42 39.11
CA GLY A 148 16.53 24.05 37.87
C GLY A 148 15.15 23.58 37.38
N GLY A 149 14.38 22.92 38.25
CA GLY A 149 12.97 22.59 38.01
C GLY A 149 12.04 23.76 38.30
N GLU A 150 10.95 23.87 37.54
CA GLU A 150 9.85 24.80 37.84
C GLU A 150 8.82 24.11 38.74
N LYS A 151 8.26 24.85 39.71
CA LYS A 151 7.30 24.29 40.67
C LYS A 151 6.10 23.67 39.94
N GLY A 152 5.88 22.36 40.14
CA GLY A 152 4.79 21.61 39.52
C GLY A 152 5.06 21.07 38.11
N LYS A 153 6.31 21.16 37.60
CA LYS A 153 6.70 20.58 36.32
C LYS A 153 7.91 19.65 36.49
N GLY A 154 7.68 18.34 36.55
CA GLY A 154 8.74 17.33 36.66
C GLY A 154 9.26 16.83 35.31
N VAL A 155 10.18 15.87 35.34
CA VAL A 155 10.85 15.30 34.15
C VAL A 155 9.84 14.76 33.13
N GLU A 156 8.67 14.30 33.57
CA GLU A 156 7.55 13.84 32.73
C GLU A 156 6.98 14.89 31.78
N MET A 157 7.23 16.17 32.05
CA MET A 157 6.81 17.29 31.19
C MET A 157 7.81 17.57 30.06
N THR A 158 8.94 16.85 30.01
CA THR A 158 9.93 16.95 28.93
C THR A 158 9.27 16.68 27.58
N THR A 159 9.48 17.59 26.63
CA THR A 159 8.72 17.62 25.38
C THR A 159 9.65 17.83 24.19
N LEU A 160 9.41 17.08 23.12
CA LEU A 160 9.99 17.30 21.81
C LEU A 160 9.07 18.18 20.97
N VAL A 161 9.57 19.23 20.34
CA VAL A 161 8.78 20.15 19.53
C VAL A 161 9.36 20.23 18.12
N LYS A 162 8.48 20.17 17.12
CA LYS A 162 8.79 20.32 15.69
C LYS A 162 8.56 21.77 15.28
N TYR A 163 9.49 22.34 14.51
CA TYR A 163 9.43 23.71 14.00
C TYR A 163 9.68 23.75 12.49
N ASP A 164 9.13 24.76 11.82
CA ASP A 164 9.51 25.13 10.45
C ASP A 164 10.81 25.95 10.41
N ASP A 165 11.27 26.33 9.22
CA ASP A 165 12.50 27.14 9.04
C ASP A 165 12.36 28.58 9.56
N GLN A 166 11.15 29.04 9.84
CA GLN A 166 10.88 30.31 10.51
C GLN A 166 10.73 30.16 12.03
N TRP A 167 11.06 28.99 12.59
CA TRP A 167 10.96 28.67 14.02
C TRP A 167 9.55 28.80 14.60
N ARG A 168 8.52 28.55 13.78
CA ARG A 168 7.13 28.43 14.24
C ARG A 168 6.84 26.98 14.63
N PRO A 169 6.23 26.72 15.80
CA PRO A 169 5.96 25.36 16.26
C PRO A 169 4.84 24.72 15.42
N LEU A 170 5.08 23.48 14.97
CA LEU A 170 4.16 22.69 14.15
C LEU A 170 3.51 21.53 14.92
N GLY A 171 4.14 21.07 16.01
CA GLY A 171 3.64 19.96 16.81
C GLY A 171 4.57 19.63 17.99
N SER A 172 4.05 18.90 18.97
CA SER A 172 4.79 18.53 20.18
C SER A 172 4.49 17.11 20.64
N TRP A 173 5.50 16.40 21.14
CA TRP A 173 5.39 15.02 21.62
C TRP A 173 5.99 14.86 23.00
N LYS A 174 5.29 14.09 23.84
CA LYS A 174 5.80 13.67 25.16
C LYS A 174 6.67 12.42 25.02
N PHE A 175 7.62 12.27 25.93
CA PHE A 175 8.39 11.03 26.06
C PHE A 175 7.57 9.96 26.80
N PRO A 176 7.68 8.68 26.43
CA PRO A 176 6.97 7.60 27.10
C PRO A 176 7.50 7.43 28.53
N GLN A 177 6.60 7.14 29.48
CA GLN A 177 6.96 7.03 30.91
C GLN A 177 8.07 6.01 31.18
N THR A 178 8.16 4.94 30.37
CA THR A 178 9.20 3.92 30.45
C THR A 178 10.60 4.48 30.24
N VAL A 179 10.74 5.50 29.39
CA VAL A 179 12.02 6.15 29.08
C VAL A 179 12.27 7.31 30.03
N VAL A 180 11.25 8.11 30.33
CA VAL A 180 11.33 9.22 31.32
C VAL A 180 11.87 8.72 32.67
N LYS A 181 11.39 7.56 33.16
CA LYS A 181 11.88 6.96 34.41
C LYS A 181 13.37 6.61 34.37
N LYS A 182 13.92 6.29 33.19
CA LYS A 182 15.35 6.01 33.02
C LYS A 182 16.21 7.27 32.99
N PHE A 183 15.61 8.44 32.71
CA PHE A 183 16.31 9.73 32.76
C PHE A 183 16.44 10.31 34.16
N ALA A 184 15.59 9.87 35.10
CA ALA A 184 15.58 10.38 36.47
C ALA A 184 16.95 10.19 37.16
N PRO A 185 17.40 11.15 37.99
CA PRO A 185 16.66 12.34 38.46
C PRO A 185 16.76 13.57 37.53
N TYR A 186 17.42 13.43 36.38
CA TYR A 186 17.55 14.48 35.36
C TYR A 186 16.63 14.18 34.18
N SER A 187 16.93 14.70 32.98
CA SER A 187 16.05 14.64 31.82
C SER A 187 16.79 14.26 30.53
N CYS A 188 16.07 14.30 29.40
CA CYS A 188 16.60 14.08 28.06
C CYS A 188 17.63 15.15 27.70
N SER A 189 18.89 14.73 27.57
CA SER A 189 20.06 15.62 27.52
C SER A 189 20.80 15.58 26.19
N GLY A 190 20.56 14.55 25.39
CA GLY A 190 21.01 14.46 24.01
C GLY A 190 19.93 13.84 23.14
N GLY A 191 19.91 14.22 21.88
CA GLY A 191 19.06 13.58 20.88
C GLY A 191 19.48 13.92 19.47
N ALA A 192 19.31 12.96 18.57
CA ALA A 192 19.57 13.10 17.15
C ALA A 192 18.77 12.06 16.36
N TRP A 193 18.36 12.42 15.16
CA TRP A 193 17.70 11.54 14.20
C TRP A 193 18.75 10.69 13.46
N GLY A 194 18.56 9.38 13.51
CA GLY A 194 19.35 8.43 12.72
C GLY A 194 18.90 8.40 11.26
N ALA A 195 19.76 7.89 10.38
CA ALA A 195 19.42 7.68 8.97
C ALA A 195 18.32 6.62 8.78
N ASP A 196 18.08 5.77 9.78
CA ASP A 196 17.01 4.79 9.84
C ASP A 196 15.63 5.38 10.21
N GLY A 197 15.55 6.70 10.40
CA GLY A 197 14.33 7.40 10.75
C GLY A 197 13.89 7.27 12.21
N LEU A 198 14.73 6.66 13.07
CA LEU A 198 14.51 6.63 14.51
C LEU A 198 15.13 7.86 15.19
N LEU A 199 14.47 8.34 16.23
CA LEU A 199 15.00 9.36 17.12
C LEU A 199 15.77 8.67 18.25
N TYR A 200 17.08 8.90 18.32
CA TYR A 200 17.92 8.40 19.39
C TYR A 200 18.04 9.46 20.46
N VAL A 201 17.82 9.11 21.72
CA VAL A 201 17.96 10.02 22.85
C VAL A 201 18.78 9.42 23.99
N SER A 202 19.44 10.29 24.75
CA SER A 202 20.26 9.92 25.91
C SER A 202 19.86 10.70 27.16
N GLY A 203 20.00 10.04 28.31
CA GLY A 203 19.97 10.69 29.63
C GLY A 203 21.34 11.26 30.02
N HIS A 204 21.53 11.58 31.29
CA HIS A 204 22.82 12.08 31.81
C HIS A 204 23.80 10.96 32.22
N ASP A 205 23.29 9.88 32.82
CA ASP A 205 24.11 9.00 33.66
C ASP A 205 24.27 7.58 33.09
N ALA A 206 23.20 7.04 32.51
CA ALA A 206 23.22 5.69 31.94
C ALA A 206 24.02 5.65 30.63
N ALA A 207 24.80 4.59 30.45
CA ALA A 207 25.53 4.32 29.21
C ALA A 207 24.59 3.66 28.18
N GLU A 208 23.45 4.31 27.94
CA GLU A 208 22.34 3.80 27.14
C GLU A 208 21.82 4.89 26.20
N LEU A 209 21.42 4.47 25.00
CA LEU A 209 20.56 5.25 24.10
C LEU A 209 19.19 4.60 24.01
N TYR A 210 18.17 5.42 23.88
CA TYR A 210 16.80 4.98 23.67
C TYR A 210 16.36 5.41 22.28
N ALA A 211 16.06 4.43 21.43
CA ALA A 211 15.52 4.68 20.10
C ALA A 211 14.00 4.81 20.18
N LEU A 212 13.47 5.87 19.57
CA LEU A 212 12.07 6.28 19.61
C LEU A 212 11.54 6.50 18.19
N SER A 213 10.23 6.32 17.98
CA SER A 213 9.55 6.67 16.73
C SER A 213 8.35 7.60 16.95
N ILE A 214 7.93 8.27 15.87
CA ILE A 214 6.73 9.10 15.83
C ILE A 214 5.63 8.36 15.07
N VAL A 215 4.43 8.32 15.65
CA VAL A 215 3.21 7.86 14.99
C VAL A 215 2.34 9.08 14.67
N LYS A 216 1.90 9.21 13.41
CA LYS A 216 1.31 10.45 12.82
C LYS A 216 0.04 10.96 13.52
N GLU A 217 -0.60 10.14 14.36
CA GLU A 217 -1.85 10.45 15.07
C GLU A 217 -1.69 10.55 16.59
N GLU A 218 -0.48 10.35 17.11
CA GLU A 218 -0.23 10.30 18.55
C GLU A 218 0.64 11.46 19.05
N SER A 219 0.35 11.91 20.28
CA SER A 219 1.08 12.99 20.95
C SER A 219 2.21 12.48 21.87
N THR A 220 2.54 11.19 21.81
CA THR A 220 3.58 10.53 22.62
C THR A 220 4.53 9.77 21.71
N LEU A 221 5.83 9.82 22.02
CA LEU A 221 6.86 9.05 21.32
C LEU A 221 6.76 7.56 21.70
N HIS A 222 7.03 6.69 20.74
CA HIS A 222 6.99 5.24 20.94
C HIS A 222 8.39 4.70 21.18
N PHE A 223 8.58 4.02 22.31
CA PHE A 223 9.85 3.39 22.63
C PHE A 223 10.05 2.12 21.79
N GLN A 224 11.19 2.06 21.09
CA GLN A 224 11.54 0.93 20.22
C GLN A 224 12.53 -0.01 20.90
N LYS A 225 13.69 0.52 21.31
CA LYS A 225 14.77 -0.29 21.89
C LYS A 225 15.74 0.52 22.73
N THR A 226 16.42 -0.16 23.65
CA THR A 226 17.59 0.36 24.37
C THR A 226 18.86 -0.16 23.72
N ILE A 227 19.84 0.70 23.49
CA ILE A 227 21.14 0.40 22.91
C ILE A 227 22.19 0.70 23.96
N LYS A 228 23.08 -0.25 24.25
CA LYS A 228 24.19 0.02 25.14
C LYS A 228 25.28 0.75 24.37
N VAL A 229 25.83 1.78 25.01
CA VAL A 229 26.94 2.56 24.46
C VAL A 229 28.07 2.62 25.46
N ASN A 230 29.30 2.84 24.98
CA ASN A 230 30.50 2.91 25.82
C ASN A 230 30.75 4.31 26.41
N SER A 231 29.75 5.19 26.34
CA SER A 231 29.83 6.58 26.78
C SER A 231 28.79 6.87 27.85
N ARG A 232 29.22 7.45 28.97
CA ARG A 232 28.34 8.07 29.97
C ARG A 232 28.40 9.58 29.76
N GLY A 233 27.31 10.17 29.30
CA GLY A 233 27.31 11.58 28.96
C GLY A 233 26.03 12.07 28.31
N GLN A 234 26.01 13.38 28.14
CA GLN A 234 24.93 14.17 27.57
C GLN A 234 25.34 14.65 26.18
N GLY A 235 24.38 14.71 25.26
CA GLY A 235 24.62 15.13 23.88
C GLY A 235 25.25 14.07 22.99
N ILE A 236 24.61 13.86 21.84
CA ILE A 236 25.00 12.90 20.81
C ILE A 236 24.91 13.59 19.45
N ALA A 237 25.69 13.13 18.48
CA ALA A 237 25.58 13.59 17.10
C ALA A 237 25.88 12.47 16.11
N PHE A 238 25.01 12.30 15.11
CA PHE A 238 25.33 11.46 13.96
C PHE A 238 26.17 12.23 12.94
N ASP A 239 27.20 11.57 12.43
CA ASP A 239 27.96 12.04 11.28
C ASP A 239 27.10 11.93 10.02
N ARG A 240 26.72 13.06 9.45
CA ARG A 240 25.84 13.15 8.27
C ARG A 240 26.60 13.07 6.94
N THR A 241 27.90 12.81 6.98
CA THR A 241 28.76 12.66 5.78
C THR A 241 28.87 11.17 5.38
N PRO A 242 29.47 10.80 4.22
CA PRO A 242 29.12 9.55 3.55
C PRO A 242 29.42 8.28 4.36
N SER A 243 28.61 7.24 4.07
CA SER A 243 28.44 5.94 4.73
C SER A 243 29.75 5.19 5.10
N PRO A 244 29.80 4.50 6.26
CA PRO A 244 28.72 4.26 7.23
C PRO A 244 28.52 5.42 8.23
N GLN A 245 27.26 5.60 8.68
CA GLN A 245 26.89 6.63 9.67
C GLN A 245 27.57 6.32 11.01
N ASN A 246 28.43 7.22 11.47
CA ASN A 246 29.09 7.10 12.77
C ASN A 246 28.34 7.92 13.81
N LEU A 247 28.23 7.39 15.03
CA LEU A 247 27.70 8.11 16.17
C LEU A 247 28.87 8.68 16.98
N TYR A 248 28.82 9.98 17.23
CA TYR A 248 29.70 10.67 18.16
C TYR A 248 28.97 10.85 19.49
N THR A 249 29.61 10.43 20.58
CA THR A 249 29.16 10.63 21.95
C THR A 249 30.29 11.17 22.81
N ILE A 250 29.98 11.64 24.02
CA ILE A 250 30.99 12.10 24.98
C ILE A 250 30.98 11.27 26.26
N ASN A 251 32.14 11.12 26.87
CA ASN A 251 32.28 10.58 28.20
C ASN A 251 32.89 11.65 29.12
N ARG A 252 32.08 12.15 30.06
CA ARG A 252 32.43 13.30 30.92
C ARG A 252 33.54 12.98 31.92
N ASP A 253 33.53 11.76 32.46
CA ASP A 253 34.46 11.32 33.49
C ASP A 253 35.88 11.20 32.92
N THR A 254 35.97 10.69 31.70
CA THR A 254 37.25 10.49 30.99
C THR A 254 37.63 11.67 30.09
N LYS A 255 36.73 12.65 29.91
CA LYS A 255 36.88 13.79 28.98
C LYS A 255 37.24 13.35 27.56
N THR A 256 36.48 12.37 27.05
CA THR A 256 36.69 11.81 25.72
C THR A 256 35.49 11.98 24.82
N VAL A 257 35.76 12.05 23.51
CA VAL A 257 34.78 11.86 22.45
C VAL A 257 34.92 10.44 21.93
N ILE A 258 33.82 9.69 21.91
CA ILE A 258 33.78 8.30 21.46
C ILE A 258 33.04 8.27 20.12
N VAL A 259 33.66 7.66 19.13
CA VAL A 259 33.08 7.42 17.81
C VAL A 259 32.74 5.94 17.71
N SER A 260 31.46 5.65 17.61
CA SER A 260 30.97 4.29 17.40
C SER A 260 30.43 4.13 15.98
N SER A 261 30.65 2.98 15.35
CA SER A 261 29.95 2.66 14.11
C SER A 261 28.53 2.34 14.51
N VAL A 262 27.59 3.00 13.88
CA VAL A 262 26.21 2.52 13.88
C VAL A 262 26.23 1.32 12.96
N PRO A 263 26.00 0.09 13.46
CA PRO A 263 25.79 -1.02 12.56
C PRO A 263 24.66 -0.58 11.64
N ILE A 264 24.90 -0.56 10.33
CA ILE A 264 23.81 -0.46 9.37
C ILE A 264 22.85 -1.54 9.84
N SER A 265 21.65 -1.15 10.27
CA SER A 265 20.61 -2.14 10.46
C SER A 265 20.48 -2.77 9.09
N THR A 266 21.08 -3.94 8.89
CA THR A 266 20.57 -4.88 7.92
C THR A 266 19.16 -5.06 8.42
N GLN A 267 18.22 -4.27 7.88
CA GLN A 267 16.81 -4.54 8.01
C GLN A 267 16.71 -6.02 7.69
N SER A 268 16.32 -6.80 8.70
CA SER A 268 16.31 -8.24 8.56
C SER A 268 15.58 -8.52 7.25
N SER A 269 16.14 -9.34 6.36
CA SER A 269 15.40 -9.80 5.18
C SER A 269 14.19 -10.66 5.58
N LEU A 270 14.00 -10.88 6.90
CA LEU A 270 12.95 -11.63 7.53
C LEU A 270 11.55 -11.21 7.07
N PRO A 271 11.14 -9.92 7.03
CA PRO A 271 9.81 -9.55 6.55
C PRO A 271 9.57 -9.98 5.10
N ILE A 272 10.58 -9.90 4.22
CA ILE A 272 10.48 -10.37 2.83
C ILE A 272 10.30 -11.89 2.80
N PHE A 273 11.09 -12.63 3.58
CA PHE A 273 10.93 -14.09 3.69
C PHE A 273 9.56 -14.49 4.25
N LEU A 274 9.04 -13.73 5.24
CA LEU A 274 7.70 -13.93 5.79
C LEU A 274 6.61 -13.61 4.78
N LEU A 275 6.79 -12.58 3.95
CA LEU A 275 5.83 -12.21 2.90
C LEU A 275 5.77 -13.30 1.84
N VAL A 276 6.93 -13.75 1.34
CA VAL A 276 7.03 -14.88 0.41
C VAL A 276 6.44 -16.13 1.05
N GLY A 277 6.74 -16.40 2.33
CA GLY A 277 6.16 -17.49 3.09
C GLY A 277 4.64 -17.43 3.21
N ALA A 278 4.07 -16.24 3.43
CA ALA A 278 2.63 -16.01 3.49
C ALA A 278 1.97 -16.25 2.11
N ILE A 279 2.57 -15.77 1.03
CA ILE A 279 2.09 -16.01 -0.35
C ILE A 279 2.11 -17.51 -0.65
N LEU A 280 3.23 -18.19 -0.39
CA LEU A 280 3.36 -19.63 -0.57
C LEU A 280 2.36 -20.40 0.30
N PHE A 281 2.12 -19.95 1.53
CA PHE A 281 1.09 -20.53 2.40
C PHE A 281 -0.32 -20.36 1.81
N ILE A 282 -0.68 -19.17 1.31
CA ILE A 282 -2.00 -18.93 0.70
C ILE A 282 -2.19 -19.86 -0.51
N VAL A 283 -1.20 -19.91 -1.41
CA VAL A 283 -1.21 -20.78 -2.59
C VAL A 283 -1.30 -22.25 -2.20
N PHE A 284 -0.45 -22.72 -1.28
CA PHE A 284 -0.39 -24.12 -0.88
C PHE A 284 -1.66 -24.56 -0.12
N SER A 285 -2.15 -23.74 0.82
CA SER A 285 -3.33 -24.06 1.60
C SER A 285 -4.60 -24.11 0.75
N THR A 286 -4.74 -23.21 -0.22
CA THR A 286 -5.89 -23.21 -1.14
C THR A 286 -5.82 -24.36 -2.15
N THR A 287 -4.65 -24.70 -2.67
CA THR A 287 -4.51 -25.72 -3.72
C THR A 287 -4.39 -27.15 -3.19
N LYS A 288 -3.60 -27.37 -2.13
CA LYS A 288 -3.34 -28.71 -1.57
C LYS A 288 -4.25 -29.06 -0.42
N TRP A 289 -4.45 -28.14 0.52
CA TRP A 289 -5.35 -28.37 1.65
C TRP A 289 -6.82 -28.07 1.32
N LYS A 290 -7.09 -27.49 0.13
CA LYS A 290 -8.43 -27.08 -0.29
C LYS A 290 -9.10 -26.14 0.71
N LEU A 291 -8.28 -25.35 1.42
CA LEU A 291 -8.76 -24.37 2.37
C LEU A 291 -9.42 -23.21 1.61
N HIS A 292 -10.58 -22.74 2.08
CA HIS A 292 -11.25 -21.61 1.45
C HIS A 292 -10.34 -20.36 1.45
N PRO A 293 -10.28 -19.56 0.36
CA PRO A 293 -9.39 -18.40 0.26
C PRO A 293 -9.52 -17.39 1.40
N PHE A 294 -10.75 -17.16 1.88
CA PHE A 294 -11.00 -16.36 3.10
C PHE A 294 -10.17 -16.85 4.30
N MET A 295 -10.24 -18.14 4.62
CA MET A 295 -9.50 -18.72 5.75
C MET A 295 -7.99 -18.64 5.52
N ALA A 296 -7.54 -18.91 4.29
CA ALA A 296 -6.13 -18.81 3.94
C ALA A 296 -5.57 -17.38 4.15
N LEU A 297 -6.29 -16.36 3.71
CA LEU A 297 -5.91 -14.95 3.86
C LEU A 297 -5.90 -14.49 5.32
N ILE A 298 -6.92 -14.84 6.10
CA ILE A 298 -6.96 -14.49 7.53
C ILE A 298 -5.84 -15.17 8.32
N LEU A 299 -5.60 -16.46 8.08
CA LEU A 299 -4.51 -17.19 8.74
C LEU A 299 -3.15 -16.66 8.30
N ALA A 300 -2.98 -16.29 7.02
CA ALA A 300 -1.76 -15.66 6.53
C ALA A 300 -1.54 -14.29 7.17
N ALA A 301 -2.59 -13.48 7.34
CA ALA A 301 -2.52 -12.18 8.01
C ALA A 301 -2.08 -12.32 9.46
N ILE A 302 -2.77 -13.15 10.23
CA ILE A 302 -2.45 -13.37 11.65
C ILE A 302 -1.05 -13.97 11.79
N GLY A 303 -0.73 -14.99 11.01
CA GLY A 303 0.57 -15.66 11.03
C GLY A 303 1.71 -14.70 10.67
N PHE A 304 1.55 -13.90 9.62
CA PHE A 304 2.52 -12.89 9.23
C PHE A 304 2.74 -11.86 10.34
N GLY A 305 1.66 -11.27 10.87
CA GLY A 305 1.76 -10.23 11.90
C GLY A 305 2.45 -10.71 13.19
N LEU A 306 2.12 -11.93 13.64
CA LEU A 306 2.78 -12.51 14.82
C LEU A 306 4.25 -12.83 14.57
N LEU A 307 4.57 -13.41 13.40
CA LEU A 307 5.95 -13.78 13.05
C LEU A 307 6.82 -12.56 12.71
N SER A 308 6.22 -11.44 12.30
CA SER A 308 6.93 -10.17 12.08
C SER A 308 7.20 -9.39 13.36
N GLY A 309 6.74 -9.89 14.52
CA GLY A 309 7.00 -9.30 15.83
C GLY A 309 5.97 -8.28 16.29
N MET A 310 4.82 -8.17 15.61
CA MET A 310 3.73 -7.30 16.06
C MET A 310 3.11 -7.80 17.38
N GLU A 311 2.67 -6.86 18.21
CA GLU A 311 1.93 -7.18 19.44
C GLU A 311 0.61 -7.91 19.09
N PRO A 312 0.25 -9.04 19.74
CA PRO A 312 -0.88 -9.86 19.32
C PRO A 312 -2.23 -9.13 19.21
N LEU A 313 -2.56 -8.21 20.13
CA LEU A 313 -3.81 -7.44 20.06
C LEU A 313 -3.78 -6.42 18.92
N SER A 314 -2.61 -5.84 18.62
CA SER A 314 -2.41 -4.98 17.46
C SER A 314 -2.65 -5.71 16.13
N VAL A 315 -2.28 -6.99 16.04
CA VAL A 315 -2.58 -7.84 14.87
C VAL A 315 -4.08 -8.01 14.71
N VAL A 316 -4.80 -8.34 15.78
CA VAL A 316 -6.27 -8.46 15.74
C VAL A 316 -6.93 -7.14 15.35
N LYS A 317 -6.46 -6.02 15.89
CA LYS A 317 -6.94 -4.69 15.53
C LYS A 317 -6.71 -4.40 14.05
N ALA A 318 -5.51 -4.67 13.52
CA ALA A 318 -5.19 -4.48 12.10
C ALA A 318 -6.07 -5.34 11.19
N VAL A 319 -6.30 -6.62 11.55
CA VAL A 319 -7.22 -7.51 10.84
C VAL A 319 -8.63 -6.91 10.79
N ASN A 320 -9.19 -6.52 11.93
CA ASN A 320 -10.55 -5.97 12.00
C ASN A 320 -10.69 -4.64 11.24
N THR A 321 -9.72 -3.74 11.37
CA THR A 321 -9.71 -2.47 10.66
C THR A 321 -9.63 -2.68 9.15
N GLY A 322 -8.74 -3.55 8.67
CA GLY A 322 -8.62 -3.85 7.25
C GLY A 322 -9.86 -4.54 6.68
N PHE A 323 -10.40 -5.51 7.42
CA PHE A 323 -11.61 -6.25 7.04
C PHE A 323 -12.83 -5.32 6.93
N GLY A 324 -13.13 -4.58 8.00
CA GLY A 324 -14.31 -3.72 8.10
C GLY A 324 -14.23 -2.51 7.16
N GLY A 325 -13.06 -1.88 7.05
CA GLY A 325 -12.85 -0.72 6.17
C GLY A 325 -13.08 -1.07 4.70
N THR A 326 -12.54 -2.21 4.26
CA THR A 326 -12.67 -2.65 2.86
C THR A 326 -14.12 -3.02 2.52
N ILE A 327 -14.78 -3.81 3.37
CA ILE A 327 -16.20 -4.17 3.14
C ILE A 327 -17.10 -2.93 3.20
N GLY A 328 -16.87 -2.02 4.15
CA GLY A 328 -17.65 -0.78 4.27
C GLY A 328 -17.58 0.11 3.03
N TYR A 329 -16.43 0.12 2.35
CA TYR A 329 -16.22 0.96 1.17
C TYR A 329 -16.89 0.40 -0.11
N ILE A 330 -16.83 -0.91 -0.36
CA ILE A 330 -17.23 -1.52 -1.65
C ILE A 330 -18.17 -2.72 -1.55
N GLY A 331 -18.50 -3.21 -0.36
CA GLY A 331 -19.36 -4.40 -0.20
C GLY A 331 -20.74 -4.22 -0.84
N ILE A 332 -21.35 -3.03 -0.69
CA ILE A 332 -22.64 -2.70 -1.31
C ILE A 332 -22.51 -2.61 -2.84
N VAL A 333 -21.41 -2.08 -3.35
CA VAL A 333 -21.12 -1.96 -4.78
C VAL A 333 -21.06 -3.35 -5.43
N ILE A 334 -20.36 -4.30 -4.80
CA ILE A 334 -20.31 -5.71 -5.24
C ILE A 334 -21.71 -6.34 -5.24
N LEU A 335 -22.51 -6.08 -4.20
CA LEU A 335 -23.86 -6.61 -4.07
C LEU A 335 -24.78 -6.13 -5.19
N PHE A 336 -24.83 -4.82 -5.43
CA PHE A 336 -25.65 -4.23 -6.49
C PHE A 336 -25.20 -4.65 -7.88
N GLY A 337 -23.89 -4.72 -8.13
CA GLY A 337 -23.35 -5.26 -9.38
C GLY A 337 -23.82 -6.70 -9.64
N THR A 338 -23.80 -7.54 -8.60
CA THR A 338 -24.25 -8.93 -8.69
C THR A 338 -25.77 -9.02 -8.92
N ILE A 339 -26.57 -8.18 -8.27
CA ILE A 339 -28.03 -8.10 -8.51
C ILE A 339 -28.34 -7.71 -9.95
N ILE A 340 -27.68 -6.67 -10.48
CA ILE A 340 -27.83 -6.24 -11.87
C ILE A 340 -27.51 -7.40 -12.81
N GLY A 341 -26.40 -8.09 -12.56
CA GLY A 341 -25.97 -9.28 -13.32
C GLY A 341 -27.01 -10.39 -13.34
N THR A 342 -27.52 -10.79 -12.17
CA THR A 342 -28.53 -11.85 -12.06
C THR A 342 -29.83 -11.48 -12.78
N PHE A 343 -30.29 -10.23 -12.68
CA PHE A 343 -31.48 -9.78 -13.42
C PHE A 343 -31.27 -9.78 -14.94
N LEU A 344 -30.10 -9.35 -15.43
CA LEU A 344 -29.77 -9.39 -16.85
C LEU A 344 -29.69 -10.81 -17.40
N GLU A 345 -29.15 -11.73 -16.60
CA GLU A 345 -29.07 -13.16 -16.93
C GLU A 345 -30.47 -13.79 -17.00
N LYS A 346 -31.24 -13.69 -15.92
CA LYS A 346 -32.53 -14.40 -15.77
C LYS A 346 -33.66 -13.80 -16.62
N SER A 347 -33.59 -12.51 -16.95
CA SER A 347 -34.57 -11.86 -17.86
C SER A 347 -34.33 -12.14 -19.34
N GLY A 348 -33.21 -12.78 -19.70
CA GLY A 348 -32.81 -12.96 -21.10
C GLY A 348 -32.27 -11.69 -21.77
N ALA A 349 -32.03 -10.61 -21.00
CA ALA A 349 -31.41 -9.39 -21.52
C ALA A 349 -30.01 -9.65 -22.09
N ALA A 350 -29.22 -10.54 -21.45
CA ALA A 350 -27.91 -10.96 -21.97
C ALA A 350 -28.00 -11.57 -23.39
N PHE A 351 -29.06 -12.35 -23.67
CA PHE A 351 -29.34 -12.86 -25.02
C PHE A 351 -29.71 -11.74 -25.99
N THR A 352 -30.56 -10.78 -25.59
CA THR A 352 -30.91 -9.62 -26.44
C THR A 352 -29.68 -8.81 -26.84
N LEU A 353 -28.79 -8.52 -25.89
CA LEU A 353 -27.55 -7.80 -26.16
C LEU A 353 -26.69 -8.53 -27.18
N SER A 354 -26.62 -9.85 -27.02
CA SER A 354 -25.83 -10.72 -27.88
C SER A 354 -26.39 -10.80 -29.30
N GLU A 355 -27.71 -10.99 -29.46
CA GLU A 355 -28.37 -10.98 -30.78
C GLU A 355 -28.20 -9.63 -31.50
N ASN A 356 -28.27 -8.50 -30.78
CA ASN A 356 -28.17 -7.20 -31.43
C ASN A 356 -26.74 -6.83 -31.82
N ALA A 357 -25.73 -7.19 -31.02
CA ALA A 357 -24.34 -6.99 -31.38
C ALA A 357 -23.97 -7.70 -32.71
N LEU A 358 -24.64 -8.81 -33.03
CA LEU A 358 -24.51 -9.49 -34.32
C LEU A 358 -25.05 -8.67 -35.49
N LYS A 359 -26.16 -7.95 -35.30
CA LYS A 359 -26.72 -7.07 -36.35
C LYS A 359 -25.76 -5.95 -36.72
N ILE A 360 -24.96 -5.49 -35.75
CA ILE A 360 -23.99 -4.39 -35.93
C ILE A 360 -22.72 -4.90 -36.62
N THR A 361 -22.19 -6.04 -36.18
CA THR A 361 -20.89 -6.57 -36.65
C THR A 361 -20.98 -7.38 -37.94
N GLY A 362 -22.16 -7.91 -38.27
CA GLY A 362 -22.46 -8.63 -39.49
C GLY A 362 -22.06 -10.10 -39.48
N GLU A 363 -22.80 -10.94 -40.20
CA GLU A 363 -22.61 -12.40 -40.24
C GLU A 363 -21.24 -12.83 -40.84
N LYS A 364 -20.52 -11.90 -41.49
CA LYS A 364 -19.23 -12.18 -42.15
C LYS A 364 -18.04 -12.33 -41.19
N ASN A 365 -18.12 -11.80 -39.96
CA ASN A 365 -17.00 -11.78 -39.00
C ASN A 365 -17.40 -12.34 -37.62
N VAL A 366 -17.86 -13.60 -37.59
CA VAL A 366 -18.33 -14.30 -36.38
C VAL A 366 -17.37 -14.13 -35.19
N SER A 367 -16.06 -14.34 -35.36
CA SER A 367 -15.11 -14.22 -34.24
C SER A 367 -15.05 -12.80 -33.65
N LEU A 368 -15.09 -11.75 -34.46
CA LEU A 368 -15.09 -10.38 -33.96
C LEU A 368 -16.40 -10.09 -33.21
N SER A 369 -17.52 -10.50 -33.80
CA SER A 369 -18.83 -10.39 -33.18
C SER A 369 -18.86 -11.05 -31.82
N MET A 370 -18.33 -12.27 -31.73
CA MET A 370 -18.31 -13.03 -30.50
C MET A 370 -17.40 -12.41 -29.43
N GLY A 371 -16.26 -11.84 -29.82
CA GLY A 371 -15.41 -11.07 -28.92
C GLY A 371 -16.10 -9.82 -28.36
N ILE A 372 -16.75 -9.03 -29.22
CA ILE A 372 -17.48 -7.81 -28.79
C ILE A 372 -18.68 -8.15 -27.92
N VAL A 373 -19.43 -9.21 -28.26
CA VAL A 373 -20.52 -9.71 -27.43
C VAL A 373 -19.99 -10.08 -26.05
N GLY A 374 -18.91 -10.87 -25.98
CA GLY A 374 -18.29 -11.23 -24.72
C GLY A 374 -17.86 -10.00 -23.90
N TYR A 375 -17.21 -9.04 -24.55
CA TYR A 375 -16.73 -7.81 -23.95
C TYR A 375 -17.85 -7.02 -23.25
N ILE A 376 -19.00 -6.86 -23.92
CA ILE A 376 -20.15 -6.10 -23.39
C ILE A 376 -20.90 -6.90 -22.32
N VAL A 377 -21.15 -8.19 -22.57
CA VAL A 377 -21.98 -9.03 -21.69
C VAL A 377 -21.26 -9.36 -20.38
N SER A 378 -19.94 -9.47 -20.37
CA SER A 378 -19.20 -9.84 -19.15
C SER A 378 -19.08 -8.73 -18.10
N MET A 379 -19.41 -7.48 -18.44
CA MET A 379 -19.38 -6.39 -17.45
C MET A 379 -20.41 -6.64 -16.33
N PRO A 380 -21.69 -6.94 -16.64
CA PRO A 380 -22.68 -7.32 -15.62
C PRO A 380 -22.75 -8.82 -15.30
N VAL A 381 -22.48 -9.70 -16.26
CA VAL A 381 -22.66 -11.16 -16.10
C VAL A 381 -21.30 -11.81 -15.84
N PHE A 382 -21.23 -12.80 -14.95
CA PHE A 382 -20.00 -13.56 -14.70
C PHE A 382 -19.51 -14.23 -15.99
N CYS A 383 -18.20 -14.24 -16.22
CA CYS A 383 -17.63 -14.77 -17.46
C CYS A 383 -17.97 -16.26 -17.68
N ASP A 384 -17.98 -17.07 -16.63
CA ASP A 384 -18.39 -18.49 -16.65
C ASP A 384 -19.84 -18.63 -17.19
N SER A 385 -20.81 -18.00 -16.52
CA SER A 385 -22.22 -18.03 -16.94
C SER A 385 -22.41 -17.42 -18.34
N GLY A 386 -21.73 -16.32 -18.63
CA GLY A 386 -21.76 -15.65 -19.92
C GLY A 386 -21.30 -16.56 -21.05
N PHE A 387 -20.24 -17.34 -20.85
CA PHE A 387 -19.77 -18.30 -21.85
C PHE A 387 -20.78 -19.43 -22.08
N VAL A 388 -21.34 -20.00 -21.01
CA VAL A 388 -22.36 -21.06 -21.09
C VAL A 388 -23.58 -20.60 -21.88
N ILE A 389 -24.05 -19.38 -21.60
CA ILE A 389 -25.22 -18.78 -22.24
C ILE A 389 -24.99 -18.50 -23.73
N LEU A 390 -23.77 -18.10 -24.10
CA LEU A 390 -23.44 -17.61 -25.43
C LEU A 390 -22.76 -18.65 -26.33
N SER A 391 -22.32 -19.78 -25.78
CA SER A 391 -21.74 -20.88 -26.54
C SER A 391 -22.71 -21.45 -27.60
N PRO A 392 -24.01 -21.68 -27.32
CA PRO A 392 -24.97 -22.11 -28.34
C PRO A 392 -25.08 -21.12 -29.51
N LEU A 393 -25.12 -19.83 -29.19
CA LEU A 393 -25.16 -18.76 -30.19
C LEU A 393 -23.91 -18.79 -31.07
N ASN A 394 -22.71 -18.92 -30.48
CA ASN A 394 -21.48 -19.05 -31.22
C ASN A 394 -21.50 -20.24 -32.20
N LYS A 395 -22.01 -21.41 -31.77
CA LYS A 395 -22.12 -22.60 -32.61
C LYS A 395 -23.08 -22.37 -33.77
N ALA A 396 -24.28 -21.87 -33.50
CA ALA A 396 -25.30 -21.59 -34.51
C ALA A 396 -24.78 -20.64 -35.60
N LEU A 397 -24.10 -19.57 -35.18
CA LEU A 397 -23.56 -18.57 -36.11
C LEU A 397 -22.36 -19.09 -36.89
N SER A 398 -21.43 -19.78 -36.22
CA SER A 398 -20.26 -20.36 -36.88
C SER A 398 -20.68 -21.36 -37.95
N LYS A 399 -21.69 -22.20 -37.67
CA LYS A 399 -22.29 -23.12 -38.66
C LYS A 399 -22.95 -22.38 -39.81
N ARG A 400 -23.83 -21.41 -39.51
CA ARG A 400 -24.56 -20.64 -40.52
C ARG A 400 -23.63 -19.86 -41.44
N ALA A 401 -22.55 -19.30 -40.91
CA ALA A 401 -21.55 -18.54 -41.65
C ALA A 401 -20.45 -19.41 -42.27
N GLN A 402 -20.48 -20.74 -42.05
CA GLN A 402 -19.42 -21.67 -42.44
C GLN A 402 -18.02 -21.21 -41.99
N LYS A 403 -17.91 -20.77 -40.74
CA LYS A 403 -16.67 -20.32 -40.09
C LYS A 403 -16.28 -21.24 -38.94
N SER A 404 -15.01 -21.18 -38.53
CA SER A 404 -14.45 -21.98 -37.44
C SER A 404 -15.17 -21.71 -36.11
N ILE A 405 -15.76 -22.76 -35.54
CA ILE A 405 -16.37 -22.74 -34.19
C ILE A 405 -15.31 -22.40 -33.13
N ALA A 406 -14.08 -22.91 -33.31
CA ALA A 406 -12.96 -22.64 -32.41
C ALA A 406 -12.62 -21.16 -32.33
N ALA A 407 -12.50 -20.49 -33.48
CA ALA A 407 -12.19 -19.07 -33.52
C ALA A 407 -13.29 -18.24 -32.84
N GLY A 408 -14.57 -18.56 -33.07
CA GLY A 408 -15.69 -17.90 -32.40
C GLY A 408 -15.71 -18.15 -30.89
N ALA A 409 -15.47 -19.39 -30.46
CA ALA A 409 -15.45 -19.77 -29.05
C ALA A 409 -14.30 -19.10 -28.29
N VAL A 410 -13.09 -19.12 -28.85
CA VAL A 410 -11.92 -18.46 -28.24
C VAL A 410 -12.11 -16.94 -28.19
N ALA A 411 -12.64 -16.33 -29.26
CA ALA A 411 -12.91 -14.90 -29.25
C ALA A 411 -13.95 -14.51 -28.19
N LEU A 412 -15.03 -15.29 -28.05
CA LEU A 412 -16.02 -15.11 -26.98
C LEU A 412 -15.36 -15.23 -25.60
N ALA A 413 -14.57 -16.29 -25.37
CA ALA A 413 -13.93 -16.54 -24.09
C ALA A 413 -13.00 -15.38 -23.70
N LEU A 414 -12.10 -14.98 -24.60
CA LEU A 414 -11.16 -13.90 -24.34
C LEU A 414 -11.88 -12.55 -24.21
N GLY A 415 -12.93 -12.31 -24.99
CA GLY A 415 -13.75 -11.10 -24.92
C GLY A 415 -14.48 -10.96 -23.59
N LEU A 416 -15.07 -12.04 -23.06
CA LEU A 416 -15.65 -12.03 -21.72
C LEU A 416 -14.58 -11.74 -20.66
N TYR A 417 -13.42 -12.38 -20.78
CA TYR A 417 -12.43 -12.37 -19.72
C TYR A 417 -11.73 -11.01 -19.51
N VAL A 418 -11.53 -10.24 -20.59
CA VAL A 418 -10.84 -8.93 -20.49
C VAL A 418 -11.61 -7.91 -19.67
N THR A 419 -12.94 -7.80 -19.85
CA THR A 419 -13.74 -6.86 -19.06
C THR A 419 -14.01 -7.41 -17.67
N HIS A 420 -14.21 -8.73 -17.54
CA HIS A 420 -14.38 -9.38 -16.24
C HIS A 420 -13.26 -9.09 -15.24
N THR A 421 -12.02 -9.01 -15.73
CA THR A 421 -10.83 -8.87 -14.89
C THR A 421 -10.33 -7.44 -14.74
N MET A 422 -10.73 -6.51 -15.62
CA MET A 422 -10.17 -5.15 -15.64
C MET A 422 -11.21 -4.02 -15.51
N VAL A 423 -12.50 -4.28 -15.70
CA VAL A 423 -13.52 -3.22 -15.80
C VAL A 423 -14.61 -3.39 -14.74
N PRO A 424 -14.78 -2.43 -13.80
CA PRO A 424 -15.94 -2.37 -12.91
C PRO A 424 -17.27 -2.21 -13.69
N PRO A 425 -18.41 -2.71 -13.17
CA PRO A 425 -18.71 -3.09 -11.79
C PRO A 425 -18.42 -4.55 -11.43
N THR A 426 -17.66 -5.28 -12.27
CA THR A 426 -17.33 -6.67 -11.97
C THR A 426 -16.66 -6.79 -10.58
N PRO A 427 -17.03 -7.79 -9.76
CA PRO A 427 -16.62 -7.80 -8.36
C PRO A 427 -15.11 -7.81 -8.11
N GLY A 428 -14.30 -8.45 -8.95
CA GLY A 428 -12.83 -8.48 -8.82
C GLY A 428 -12.19 -7.08 -8.95
N PRO A 429 -12.36 -6.38 -10.09
CA PRO A 429 -11.91 -5.00 -10.26
C PRO A 429 -12.40 -4.05 -9.17
N VAL A 430 -13.68 -4.15 -8.77
CA VAL A 430 -14.26 -3.35 -7.68
C VAL A 430 -13.53 -3.63 -6.36
N ALA A 431 -13.26 -4.91 -6.07
CA ALA A 431 -12.53 -5.33 -4.88
C ALA A 431 -11.12 -4.76 -4.81
N ALA A 432 -10.35 -4.87 -5.90
CA ALA A 432 -9.01 -4.31 -5.97
C ALA A 432 -9.01 -2.78 -5.84
N ALA A 433 -9.94 -2.09 -6.49
CA ALA A 433 -10.08 -0.64 -6.36
C ALA A 433 -10.33 -0.24 -4.89
N GLY A 434 -11.18 -0.97 -4.17
CA GLY A 434 -11.43 -0.72 -2.75
C GLY A 434 -10.23 -0.99 -1.85
N ILE A 435 -9.48 -2.06 -2.09
CA ILE A 435 -8.28 -2.40 -1.31
C ILE A 435 -7.15 -1.39 -1.53
N LEU A 436 -6.96 -0.94 -2.78
CA LEU A 436 -5.91 0.02 -3.15
C LEU A 436 -6.33 1.48 -2.94
N GLY A 437 -7.59 1.74 -2.62
CA GLY A 437 -8.14 3.10 -2.52
C GLY A 437 -8.09 3.84 -3.86
N ALA A 438 -8.32 3.14 -4.96
CA ALA A 438 -8.35 3.71 -6.31
C ALA A 438 -9.73 4.30 -6.62
N ASP A 439 -9.77 5.42 -7.36
CA ASP A 439 -11.02 6.00 -7.83
C ASP A 439 -11.67 5.09 -8.89
N LEU A 440 -12.92 4.68 -8.61
CA LEU A 440 -13.60 3.69 -9.44
C LEU A 440 -13.89 4.18 -10.86
N GLY A 441 -14.16 5.47 -11.07
CA GLY A 441 -14.41 6.02 -12.40
C GLY A 441 -13.15 6.09 -13.24
N LEU A 442 -11.99 6.38 -12.64
CA LEU A 442 -10.70 6.28 -13.34
C LEU A 442 -10.36 4.83 -13.70
N VAL A 443 -10.62 3.87 -12.80
CA VAL A 443 -10.44 2.44 -13.10
C VAL A 443 -11.34 2.03 -14.27
N ILE A 444 -12.60 2.48 -14.30
CA ILE A 444 -13.51 2.23 -15.43
C ILE A 444 -12.95 2.82 -16.73
N MET A 445 -12.58 4.10 -16.72
CA MET A 445 -12.12 4.82 -17.91
C MET A 445 -10.88 4.18 -18.53
N TRP A 446 -9.84 3.97 -17.73
CA TRP A 446 -8.60 3.33 -18.21
C TRP A 446 -8.79 1.84 -18.45
N GLY A 447 -9.62 1.16 -17.66
CA GLY A 447 -9.93 -0.26 -17.82
C GLY A 447 -10.59 -0.54 -19.16
N PHE A 448 -11.53 0.30 -19.60
CA PHE A 448 -12.11 0.21 -20.95
C PHE A 448 -11.07 0.41 -22.04
N ALA A 449 -10.19 1.41 -21.91
CA ALA A 449 -9.15 1.65 -22.90
C ALA A 449 -8.20 0.45 -23.05
N VAL A 450 -7.70 -0.07 -21.92
CA VAL A 450 -6.77 -1.20 -21.90
C VAL A 450 -7.46 -2.50 -22.35
N SER A 451 -8.65 -2.79 -21.83
CA SER A 451 -9.39 -4.01 -22.18
C SER A 451 -9.80 -4.02 -23.65
N PHE A 452 -10.08 -2.87 -24.26
CA PHE A 452 -10.36 -2.78 -25.69
C PHE A 452 -9.14 -3.13 -26.55
N VAL A 453 -7.94 -2.62 -26.21
CA VAL A 453 -6.69 -3.01 -26.90
C VAL A 453 -6.43 -4.51 -26.73
N ALA A 454 -6.64 -5.03 -25.52
CA ALA A 454 -6.50 -6.46 -25.22
C ALA A 454 -7.50 -7.31 -26.03
N LEU A 455 -8.76 -6.87 -26.17
CA LEU A 455 -9.79 -7.53 -26.99
C LEU A 455 -9.34 -7.67 -28.44
N LEU A 456 -8.76 -6.62 -29.04
CA LEU A 456 -8.25 -6.67 -30.41
C LEU A 456 -7.18 -7.74 -30.58
N SER A 457 -6.28 -7.88 -29.60
CA SER A 457 -5.27 -8.94 -29.62
C SER A 457 -5.88 -10.34 -29.50
N GLY A 458 -6.92 -10.51 -28.67
CA GLY A 458 -7.66 -11.76 -28.52
C GLY A 458 -8.42 -12.14 -29.79
N TRP A 459 -9.04 -11.17 -30.46
CA TRP A 459 -9.66 -11.36 -31.77
C TRP A 459 -8.64 -11.77 -32.84
N LEU A 460 -7.49 -11.08 -32.91
CA LEU A 460 -6.43 -11.42 -33.85
C LEU A 460 -5.88 -12.82 -33.59
N PHE A 461 -5.68 -13.20 -32.32
CA PHE A 461 -5.28 -14.54 -31.92
C PHE A 461 -6.31 -15.58 -32.37
N ALA A 462 -7.60 -15.32 -32.13
CA ALA A 462 -8.68 -16.21 -32.54
C ALA A 462 -8.71 -16.42 -34.07
N VAL A 463 -8.59 -15.36 -34.85
CA VAL A 463 -8.66 -15.43 -36.32
C VAL A 463 -7.38 -16.02 -36.93
N LYS A 464 -6.19 -15.69 -36.41
CA LYS A 464 -4.92 -16.14 -37.02
C LYS A 464 -4.42 -17.50 -36.53
N TYR A 465 -4.76 -17.87 -35.29
CA TYR A 465 -4.26 -19.09 -34.66
C TYR A 465 -5.38 -20.08 -34.35
N ALA A 466 -6.41 -19.66 -33.60
CA ALA A 466 -7.47 -20.60 -33.18
C ALA A 466 -8.29 -21.16 -34.34
N SER A 467 -8.46 -20.39 -35.41
CA SER A 467 -9.18 -20.79 -36.63
C SER A 467 -8.60 -22.02 -37.34
N ARG A 468 -7.34 -22.39 -37.04
CA ARG A 468 -6.65 -23.56 -37.61
C ARG A 468 -7.08 -24.88 -36.98
N PHE A 469 -7.80 -24.82 -35.86
CA PHE A 469 -8.25 -25.98 -35.13
C PHE A 469 -9.71 -26.26 -35.46
N ASP A 470 -9.98 -27.51 -35.81
CA ASP A 470 -11.34 -28.00 -35.98
C ASP A 470 -11.82 -28.61 -34.66
N LEU A 471 -12.99 -28.20 -34.20
CA LEU A 471 -13.59 -28.70 -32.98
C LEU A 471 -14.75 -29.61 -33.36
N ALA A 472 -14.76 -30.80 -32.77
CA ALA A 472 -15.86 -31.72 -32.98
C ALA A 472 -17.17 -31.08 -32.51
N ASP A 473 -18.22 -31.29 -33.29
CA ASP A 473 -19.53 -30.74 -33.01
C ASP A 473 -20.09 -31.35 -31.71
N ALA A 474 -20.16 -30.54 -30.65
CA ALA A 474 -20.61 -31.00 -29.34
C ALA A 474 -22.12 -31.20 -29.36
N ASN A 475 -22.58 -32.44 -29.10
CA ASN A 475 -24.00 -32.75 -28.91
C ASN A 475 -24.44 -32.34 -27.49
N ILE A 476 -24.32 -31.04 -27.17
CA ILE A 476 -24.70 -30.47 -25.87
C ILE A 476 -26.13 -29.95 -25.99
N GLN A 477 -26.97 -30.31 -25.01
CA GLN A 477 -28.32 -29.80 -24.88
C GLN A 477 -28.25 -28.27 -24.71
N GLU A 478 -28.62 -27.54 -25.77
CA GLU A 478 -28.56 -26.08 -25.79
C GLU A 478 -29.54 -25.53 -24.74
N PRO A 479 -29.14 -24.60 -23.86
CA PRO A 479 -30.10 -23.88 -23.04
C PRO A 479 -31.10 -23.18 -23.96
N THR A 480 -32.37 -23.60 -23.92
CA THR A 480 -33.43 -23.00 -24.72
C THR A 480 -33.62 -21.57 -24.23
N PRO A 481 -33.30 -20.56 -25.06
CA PRO A 481 -33.45 -19.19 -24.62
C PRO A 481 -34.94 -18.88 -24.41
N PRO A 482 -35.30 -17.93 -23.53
CA PRO A 482 -36.69 -17.51 -23.38
C PRO A 482 -37.28 -17.13 -24.76
N PRO A 483 -38.56 -17.39 -25.04
CA PRO A 483 -39.19 -16.98 -26.29
C PRO A 483 -38.87 -15.52 -26.61
N GLN A 484 -38.57 -15.19 -27.88
CA GLN A 484 -38.12 -13.85 -28.26
C GLN A 484 -39.10 -12.72 -27.85
N GLN A 485 -40.39 -13.05 -27.70
CA GLN A 485 -41.47 -12.16 -27.23
C GLN A 485 -41.45 -11.88 -25.71
N GLU A 486 -40.62 -12.57 -24.93
CA GLU A 486 -40.52 -12.41 -23.48
C GLU A 486 -39.24 -11.66 -23.06
N ARG A 487 -38.33 -11.38 -24.00
CA ARG A 487 -37.06 -10.71 -23.72
C ARG A 487 -37.20 -9.18 -23.74
N PRO A 488 -36.45 -8.45 -22.89
CA PRO A 488 -36.46 -6.98 -22.91
C PRO A 488 -35.82 -6.43 -24.20
N SER A 489 -36.14 -5.18 -24.53
CA SER A 489 -35.51 -4.47 -25.65
C SER A 489 -34.03 -4.16 -25.36
N VAL A 490 -33.26 -3.85 -26.40
CA VAL A 490 -31.83 -3.52 -26.28
C VAL A 490 -31.62 -2.31 -25.36
N SER A 491 -32.40 -1.24 -25.54
CA SER A 491 -32.27 -0.04 -24.71
C SER A 491 -32.52 -0.33 -23.23
N ARG A 492 -33.52 -1.15 -22.91
CA ARG A 492 -33.80 -1.59 -21.54
C ARG A 492 -32.70 -2.50 -21.00
N SER A 493 -32.11 -3.34 -21.84
CA SER A 493 -31.03 -4.27 -21.47
C SER A 493 -29.71 -3.54 -21.18
N VAL A 494 -29.41 -2.46 -21.91
CA VAL A 494 -28.18 -1.69 -21.78
C VAL A 494 -28.25 -0.67 -20.62
N ALA A 495 -29.44 -0.10 -20.37
CA ALA A 495 -29.63 0.98 -19.39
C ALA A 495 -29.11 0.67 -17.96
N PRO A 496 -29.39 -0.51 -17.35
CA PRO A 496 -28.86 -0.88 -16.04
C PRO A 496 -27.33 -0.95 -15.94
N ILE A 497 -26.64 -0.99 -17.08
CA ILE A 497 -25.18 -1.12 -17.17
C ILE A 497 -24.58 0.27 -17.44
N LEU A 498 -24.98 0.92 -18.54
CA LEU A 498 -24.34 2.16 -18.98
C LEU A 498 -24.68 3.36 -18.11
N ILE A 499 -25.90 3.45 -17.56
CA ILE A 499 -26.29 4.60 -16.74
C ILE A 499 -25.45 4.66 -15.45
N PRO A 500 -25.32 3.59 -14.64
CA PRO A 500 -24.44 3.63 -13.47
C PRO A 500 -22.99 3.96 -13.81
N ILE A 501 -22.45 3.35 -14.87
CA ILE A 501 -21.07 3.57 -15.31
C ILE A 501 -20.85 5.03 -15.72
N PHE A 502 -21.77 5.59 -16.51
CA PHE A 502 -21.74 6.98 -16.91
C PHE A 502 -21.76 7.93 -15.71
N LEU A 503 -22.64 7.67 -14.73
CA LEU A 503 -22.72 8.47 -13.50
C LEU A 503 -21.41 8.41 -12.70
N ILE A 504 -20.83 7.23 -12.52
CA ILE A 504 -19.56 7.04 -11.79
C ILE A 504 -18.42 7.79 -12.48
N VAL A 505 -18.27 7.63 -13.79
CA VAL A 505 -17.23 8.32 -14.58
C VAL A 505 -17.43 9.83 -14.53
N LEU A 506 -18.67 10.31 -14.64
CA LEU A 506 -18.99 11.73 -14.57
C LEU A 506 -18.62 12.33 -13.21
N GLN A 507 -18.84 11.61 -12.11
CA GLN A 507 -18.39 12.04 -10.78
C GLN A 507 -16.86 12.11 -10.69
N SER A 508 -16.14 11.15 -11.24
CA SER A 508 -14.67 11.17 -11.25
C SER A 508 -14.13 12.35 -12.06
N ILE A 509 -14.72 12.64 -13.23
CA ILE A 509 -14.40 13.83 -14.03
C ILE A 509 -14.71 15.12 -13.25
N ALA A 510 -15.84 15.18 -12.55
CA ALA A 510 -16.22 16.32 -11.73
C ALA A 510 -15.22 16.61 -10.59
N LYS A 511 -14.60 15.56 -10.04
CA LYS A 511 -13.63 15.63 -8.93
C LYS A 511 -12.20 15.92 -9.38
N LEU A 512 -11.92 15.95 -10.69
CA LEU A 512 -10.57 16.27 -11.17
C LEU A 512 -10.13 17.66 -10.67
N PRO A 513 -8.83 17.85 -10.36
CA PRO A 513 -8.32 19.12 -9.82
C PRO A 513 -8.61 20.35 -10.70
N SER A 514 -8.71 20.15 -12.02
CA SER A 514 -9.06 21.18 -13.00
C SER A 514 -10.52 21.63 -12.93
N LYS A 515 -11.37 20.96 -12.13
CA LYS A 515 -12.80 21.22 -11.96
C LYS A 515 -13.52 21.47 -13.30
N PRO A 516 -13.43 20.52 -14.25
CA PRO A 516 -13.89 20.73 -15.63
C PRO A 516 -15.40 20.95 -15.73
N LEU A 517 -16.17 20.55 -14.72
CA LEU A 517 -17.62 20.73 -14.65
C LEU A 517 -18.05 21.92 -13.77
N GLY A 518 -17.10 22.75 -13.33
CA GLY A 518 -17.35 23.92 -12.48
C GLY A 518 -17.71 23.57 -11.04
N GLU A 519 -18.00 24.60 -10.25
CA GLU A 519 -18.42 24.50 -8.85
C GLU A 519 -19.88 24.92 -8.68
N GLY A 520 -20.62 24.28 -7.78
CA GLY A 520 -21.99 24.66 -7.44
C GLY A 520 -22.89 23.48 -7.05
N VAL A 521 -24.16 23.80 -6.81
CA VAL A 521 -25.19 22.82 -6.40
C VAL A 521 -25.37 21.71 -7.45
N LEU A 522 -25.34 22.07 -8.74
CA LEU A 522 -25.44 21.09 -9.83
C LEU A 522 -24.26 20.09 -9.78
N THR A 523 -23.03 20.56 -9.62
CA THR A 523 -21.85 19.70 -9.47
C THR A 523 -21.95 18.80 -8.24
N GLN A 524 -22.48 19.31 -7.12
CA GLN A 524 -22.71 18.48 -5.92
C GLN A 524 -23.72 17.36 -6.17
N TRP A 525 -24.82 17.64 -6.88
CA TRP A 525 -25.77 16.61 -7.28
C TRP A 525 -25.15 15.59 -8.25
N LEU A 526 -24.33 16.03 -9.20
CA LEU A 526 -23.59 15.13 -10.09
C LEU A 526 -22.64 14.23 -9.30
N ILE A 527 -21.91 14.79 -8.34
CA ILE A 527 -21.03 14.03 -7.45
C ILE A 527 -21.83 13.03 -6.61
N PHE A 528 -22.99 13.42 -6.08
CA PHE A 528 -23.85 12.52 -5.30
C PHE A 528 -24.40 11.37 -6.14
N CYS A 529 -25.00 11.67 -7.30
CA CYS A 529 -25.58 10.67 -8.19
C CYS A 529 -24.52 9.72 -8.77
N GLY A 530 -23.29 10.18 -8.94
CA GLY A 530 -22.18 9.36 -9.39
C GLY A 530 -21.44 8.58 -8.29
N GLN A 531 -21.77 8.77 -7.01
CA GLN A 531 -21.25 7.88 -5.96
C GLN A 531 -21.57 6.43 -6.34
N PRO A 532 -20.60 5.50 -6.32
CA PRO A 532 -20.80 4.13 -6.81
C PRO A 532 -22.02 3.42 -6.23
N VAL A 533 -22.30 3.62 -4.94
CA VAL A 533 -23.48 3.06 -4.27
C VAL A 533 -24.78 3.61 -4.86
N VAL A 534 -24.87 4.92 -5.07
CA VAL A 534 -26.07 5.60 -5.60
C VAL A 534 -26.26 5.26 -7.08
N ALA A 535 -25.19 5.35 -7.87
CA ALA A 535 -25.21 5.03 -9.29
C ALA A 535 -25.65 3.58 -9.55
N LEU A 536 -25.09 2.61 -8.82
CA LEU A 536 -25.48 1.20 -8.96
C LEU A 536 -26.88 0.92 -8.40
N LEU A 537 -27.34 1.65 -7.39
CA LEU A 537 -28.73 1.55 -6.93
C LEU A 537 -29.72 1.98 -8.04
N CYS A 538 -29.40 3.05 -8.78
CA CYS A 538 -30.16 3.40 -9.99
C CYS A 538 -30.12 2.26 -11.03
N GLY A 539 -28.96 1.62 -11.21
CA GLY A 539 -28.81 0.43 -12.05
C GLY A 539 -29.71 -0.73 -11.63
N VAL A 540 -29.76 -1.04 -10.32
CA VAL A 540 -30.68 -2.04 -9.77
C VAL A 540 -32.13 -1.65 -10.07
N GLY A 541 -32.53 -0.40 -9.83
CA GLY A 541 -33.88 0.07 -10.14
C GLY A 541 -34.27 -0.13 -11.61
N LEU A 542 -33.33 0.11 -12.54
CA LEU A 542 -33.52 -0.17 -13.96
C LEU A 542 -33.56 -1.67 -14.27
N ALA A 543 -32.75 -2.48 -13.58
CA ALA A 543 -32.72 -3.93 -13.75
C ALA A 543 -34.04 -4.59 -13.34
N LEU A 544 -34.74 -4.03 -12.35
CA LEU A 544 -36.09 -4.48 -11.94
C LEU A 544 -37.15 -4.28 -13.04
N LEU A 545 -36.87 -3.48 -14.06
CA LEU A 545 -37.77 -3.25 -15.22
C LEU A 545 -37.50 -4.21 -16.39
N LEU A 546 -36.51 -5.10 -16.26
CA LEU A 546 -36.17 -6.08 -17.30
C LEU A 546 -37.20 -7.22 -17.41
N PRO A 547 -37.70 -7.82 -16.31
CA PRO A 547 -38.73 -8.86 -16.40
C PRO A 547 -40.02 -8.28 -17.00
N LYS A 548 -40.71 -9.08 -17.83
CA LYS A 548 -42.00 -8.69 -18.42
C LYS A 548 -43.07 -8.36 -17.37
N LYS A 549 -43.06 -9.08 -16.25
CA LYS A 549 -43.82 -8.78 -15.03
C LYS A 549 -42.90 -8.99 -13.85
N LEU A 550 -42.78 -7.97 -13.00
CA LEU A 550 -42.05 -8.08 -11.75
C LEU A 550 -42.97 -8.76 -10.73
N HIS A 551 -42.57 -9.95 -10.27
CA HIS A 551 -43.28 -10.69 -9.23
C HIS A 551 -42.52 -10.57 -7.90
N SER A 552 -43.25 -10.57 -6.78
CA SER A 552 -42.66 -10.38 -5.45
C SER A 552 -41.73 -11.52 -5.02
N ASP A 553 -41.91 -12.72 -5.58
CA ASP A 553 -41.05 -13.87 -5.40
C ASP A 553 -39.63 -13.64 -5.97
N MET A 554 -39.48 -12.89 -7.06
CA MET A 554 -38.18 -12.51 -7.63
C MET A 554 -37.33 -11.67 -6.65
N MET A 555 -38.00 -10.88 -5.82
CA MET A 555 -37.38 -10.01 -4.80
C MET A 555 -37.18 -10.74 -3.45
N SER A 556 -37.67 -11.97 -3.33
CA SER A 556 -37.61 -12.73 -2.08
C SER A 556 -36.21 -13.31 -1.81
N THR A 557 -35.99 -13.79 -0.58
CA THR A 557 -34.75 -14.48 -0.16
C THR A 557 -34.42 -15.72 -0.99
N LYS A 558 -35.43 -16.34 -1.63
CA LYS A 558 -35.25 -17.50 -2.54
C LYS A 558 -35.33 -17.10 -4.02
N GLY A 559 -35.61 -15.84 -4.31
CA GLY A 559 -35.70 -15.29 -5.67
C GLY A 559 -34.36 -14.85 -6.22
N TRP A 560 -34.40 -14.07 -7.29
CA TRP A 560 -33.22 -13.60 -7.99
C TRP A 560 -32.32 -12.71 -7.13
N ILE A 561 -32.91 -11.87 -6.26
CA ILE A 561 -32.13 -11.09 -5.29
C ILE A 561 -31.41 -12.01 -4.30
N GLY A 562 -32.10 -13.04 -3.78
CA GLY A 562 -31.49 -14.03 -2.89
C GLY A 562 -30.30 -14.75 -3.53
N GLU A 563 -30.47 -15.23 -4.77
CA GLU A 563 -29.40 -15.85 -5.56
C GLU A 563 -28.22 -14.90 -5.75
N ALA A 564 -28.49 -13.63 -6.08
CA ALA A 564 -27.45 -12.62 -6.27
C ALA A 564 -26.67 -12.34 -4.96
N ILE A 565 -27.36 -12.24 -3.83
CA ILE A 565 -26.72 -12.05 -2.52
C ILE A 565 -25.79 -13.22 -2.18
N VAL A 566 -26.25 -14.46 -2.39
CA VAL A 566 -25.43 -15.66 -2.13
C VAL A 566 -24.20 -15.68 -3.04
N SER A 567 -24.36 -15.33 -4.31
CA SER A 567 -23.25 -15.22 -5.27
C SER A 567 -22.23 -14.15 -4.86
N ALA A 568 -22.70 -13.00 -4.36
CA ALA A 568 -21.85 -11.91 -3.88
C ALA A 568 -21.11 -12.22 -2.57
N ALA A 569 -21.69 -13.05 -1.69
CA ALA A 569 -21.21 -13.26 -0.32
C ALA A 569 -19.75 -13.71 -0.24
N ALA A 570 -19.37 -14.71 -1.04
CA ALA A 570 -17.99 -15.20 -1.07
C ALA A 570 -17.00 -14.11 -1.49
N ILE A 571 -17.37 -13.28 -2.47
CA ILE A 571 -16.52 -12.22 -2.99
C ILE A 571 -16.33 -11.11 -1.95
N ILE A 572 -17.42 -10.68 -1.31
CA ILE A 572 -17.38 -9.66 -0.24
C ILE A 572 -16.47 -10.12 0.92
N ILE A 573 -16.62 -11.37 1.36
CA ILE A 573 -15.86 -11.90 2.50
C ILE A 573 -14.37 -12.08 2.14
N ILE A 574 -14.05 -12.57 0.94
CA ILE A 574 -12.65 -12.68 0.47
C ILE A 574 -12.03 -11.29 0.33
N THR A 575 -12.80 -10.32 -0.18
CA THR A 575 -12.37 -8.91 -0.31
C THR A 575 -12.01 -8.32 1.04
N GLY A 576 -12.86 -8.51 2.06
CA GLY A 576 -12.55 -8.13 3.43
C GLY A 576 -11.27 -8.80 3.94
N ALA A 577 -11.08 -10.10 3.69
CA ALA A 577 -9.85 -10.78 4.11
C ALA A 577 -8.59 -10.30 3.38
N GLY A 578 -8.69 -9.94 2.10
CA GLY A 578 -7.60 -9.29 1.35
C GLY A 578 -7.22 -7.93 1.95
N GLY A 579 -8.23 -7.13 2.32
CA GLY A 579 -8.03 -5.88 3.04
C GLY A 579 -7.43 -6.06 4.43
N ALA A 580 -7.86 -7.09 5.17
CA ALA A 580 -7.27 -7.47 6.46
C ALA A 580 -5.79 -7.85 6.33
N PHE A 581 -5.47 -8.69 5.34
CA PHE A 581 -4.09 -9.08 5.05
C PHE A 581 -3.24 -7.86 4.70
N GLY A 582 -3.70 -7.03 3.76
CA GLY A 582 -2.99 -5.79 3.39
C GLY A 582 -2.82 -4.82 4.56
N LYS A 583 -3.81 -4.71 5.46
CA LYS A 583 -3.68 -3.87 6.65
C LYS A 583 -2.68 -4.40 7.66
N VAL A 584 -2.60 -5.72 7.86
CA VAL A 584 -1.55 -6.31 8.71
C VAL A 584 -0.17 -6.10 8.11
N LEU A 585 -0.01 -6.27 6.80
CA LEU A 585 1.24 -5.93 6.11
C LEU A 585 1.59 -4.44 6.33
N GLN A 586 0.63 -3.53 6.10
CA GLN A 586 0.85 -2.10 6.29
C GLN A 586 1.21 -1.71 7.73
N SER A 587 0.63 -2.39 8.72
CA SER A 587 0.91 -2.16 10.14
C SER A 587 2.22 -2.82 10.61
N SER A 588 2.92 -3.53 9.71
CA SER A 588 4.26 -4.08 9.95
C SER A 588 5.32 -3.23 9.24
N ASP A 589 6.59 -3.46 9.55
CA ASP A 589 7.71 -2.75 8.91
C ASP A 589 8.00 -3.20 7.46
N ILE A 590 7.20 -4.10 6.88
CA ILE A 590 7.43 -4.66 5.53
C ILE A 590 7.52 -3.61 4.43
N ALA A 591 6.74 -2.52 4.52
CA ALA A 591 6.71 -1.48 3.50
C ALA A 591 8.10 -0.83 3.36
N ALA A 592 8.69 -0.42 4.49
CA ALA A 592 10.02 0.17 4.52
C ALA A 592 11.11 -0.82 4.06
N VAL A 593 10.98 -2.11 4.42
CA VAL A 593 11.94 -3.13 3.98
C VAL A 593 11.87 -3.36 2.48
N VAL A 594 10.68 -3.53 1.92
CA VAL A 594 10.49 -3.79 0.50
C VAL A 594 10.88 -2.57 -0.35
N GLY A 595 10.61 -1.35 0.12
CA GLY A 595 10.99 -0.12 -0.58
C GLY A 595 12.50 -0.03 -0.89
N ASN A 596 13.34 -0.41 0.07
CA ASN A 596 14.80 -0.40 -0.10
C ASN A 596 15.32 -1.36 -1.19
N TYR A 597 14.57 -2.40 -1.55
CA TYR A 597 14.95 -3.33 -2.64
C TYR A 597 14.32 -2.97 -3.99
N ILE A 598 13.28 -2.13 -4.00
CA ILE A 598 12.54 -1.77 -5.21
C ILE A 598 13.03 -0.43 -5.81
N GLN A 599 13.76 0.40 -5.06
CA GLN A 599 14.30 1.68 -5.56
C GLN A 599 15.16 1.55 -6.84
N ASP A 600 15.74 0.38 -7.11
CA ASP A 600 16.53 0.10 -8.32
C ASP A 600 15.74 -0.63 -9.44
N PHE A 601 14.43 -0.83 -9.29
CA PHE A 601 13.60 -1.57 -10.26
C PHE A 601 12.81 -0.62 -11.20
N PRO A 602 13.29 -0.36 -12.44
CA PRO A 602 12.67 0.60 -13.37
C PRO A 602 11.29 0.18 -13.94
N ILE A 603 10.69 -0.92 -13.44
CA ILE A 603 9.44 -1.50 -13.98
C ILE A 603 8.35 -1.63 -12.90
N GLY A 604 8.27 -0.65 -11.98
CA GLY A 604 7.39 -0.70 -10.80
C GLY A 604 5.91 -1.01 -11.08
N ILE A 605 5.36 -0.55 -12.22
CA ILE A 605 3.95 -0.79 -12.60
C ILE A 605 3.66 -2.23 -13.07
N LEU A 606 4.67 -2.98 -13.49
CA LEU A 606 4.49 -4.40 -13.90
C LEU A 606 4.61 -5.36 -12.72
N LEU A 607 5.15 -4.93 -11.58
CA LEU A 607 5.24 -5.78 -10.39
C LEU A 607 3.85 -6.28 -9.93
N PRO A 608 2.79 -5.45 -9.84
CA PRO A 608 1.43 -5.93 -9.56
C PRO A 608 0.93 -6.97 -10.58
N PHE A 609 1.25 -6.80 -11.86
CA PHE A 609 0.91 -7.78 -12.90
C PHE A 609 1.62 -9.12 -12.67
N ILE A 610 2.92 -9.11 -12.38
CA ILE A 610 3.72 -10.32 -12.17
C ILE A 610 3.21 -11.10 -10.94
N ILE A 611 2.93 -10.40 -9.84
CA ILE A 611 2.40 -11.02 -8.62
C ILE A 611 1.03 -11.64 -8.90
N ALA A 612 0.14 -10.92 -9.58
CA ALA A 612 -1.19 -11.43 -9.94
C ALA A 612 -1.10 -12.65 -10.87
N ALA A 613 -0.22 -12.62 -11.87
CA ALA A 613 0.00 -13.74 -12.78
C ALA A 613 0.55 -14.98 -12.07
N ALA A 614 1.49 -14.80 -11.13
CA ALA A 614 2.05 -15.88 -10.33
C ALA A 614 0.98 -16.54 -9.44
N ILE A 615 0.20 -15.72 -8.71
CA ILE A 615 -0.88 -16.22 -7.85
C ILE A 615 -1.96 -16.91 -8.69
N LYS A 616 -2.38 -16.30 -9.80
CA LYS A 616 -3.37 -16.88 -10.72
C LYS A 616 -2.91 -18.21 -11.26
N THR A 617 -1.68 -18.29 -11.75
CA THR A 617 -1.12 -19.52 -12.31
C THR A 617 -1.08 -20.63 -11.24
N ALA A 618 -0.79 -20.30 -9.99
CA ALA A 618 -0.73 -21.30 -8.94
C ALA A 618 -2.12 -21.72 -8.41
N GLN A 619 -3.02 -20.77 -8.17
CA GLN A 619 -4.28 -20.97 -7.45
C GLN A 619 -5.52 -21.11 -8.35
N GLY A 620 -5.51 -20.55 -9.55
CA GLY A 620 -6.53 -20.76 -10.58
C GLY A 620 -7.68 -19.75 -10.62
N SER A 621 -8.07 -19.09 -9.53
CA SER A 621 -9.17 -18.11 -9.53
C SER A 621 -8.67 -16.68 -9.77
N SER A 622 -9.22 -16.00 -10.79
CA SER A 622 -8.90 -14.60 -11.06
C SER A 622 -9.31 -13.67 -9.93
N THR A 623 -10.53 -13.81 -9.41
CA THR A 623 -11.00 -12.96 -8.30
C THR A 623 -10.14 -13.08 -7.06
N VAL A 624 -9.73 -14.31 -6.71
CA VAL A 624 -8.83 -14.55 -5.57
C VAL A 624 -7.44 -13.96 -5.85
N ALA A 625 -6.91 -14.13 -7.06
CA ALA A 625 -5.61 -13.56 -7.44
C ALA A 625 -5.62 -12.02 -7.40
N ILE A 626 -6.69 -11.38 -7.90
CA ILE A 626 -6.88 -9.93 -7.87
C ILE A 626 -6.87 -9.43 -6.43
N ILE A 627 -7.71 -10.00 -5.57
CA ILE A 627 -7.88 -9.56 -4.18
C ILE A 627 -6.60 -9.77 -3.37
N THR A 628 -5.97 -10.94 -3.51
CA THR A 628 -4.73 -11.26 -2.79
C THR A 628 -3.61 -10.32 -3.23
N THR A 629 -3.46 -10.08 -4.53
CA THR A 629 -2.44 -9.18 -5.05
C THR A 629 -2.68 -7.74 -4.62
N ALA A 630 -3.93 -7.27 -4.66
CA ALA A 630 -4.26 -5.93 -4.18
C ALA A 630 -3.90 -5.76 -2.70
N GLY A 631 -4.14 -6.79 -1.86
CA GLY A 631 -3.73 -6.79 -0.46
C GLY A 631 -2.21 -6.72 -0.27
N ILE A 632 -1.44 -7.39 -1.12
CA ILE A 632 0.04 -7.36 -1.09
C ILE A 632 0.58 -6.01 -1.57
N VAL A 633 -0.01 -5.46 -2.64
CA VAL A 633 0.48 -4.25 -3.31
C VAL A 633 0.06 -2.97 -2.56
N ALA A 634 -1.07 -2.97 -1.87
CA ALA A 634 -1.56 -1.80 -1.11
C ALA A 634 -0.51 -1.13 -0.21
N PRO A 635 0.23 -1.84 0.66
CA PRO A 635 1.28 -1.25 1.48
C PRO A 635 2.53 -0.81 0.68
N LEU A 636 2.69 -1.26 -0.57
CA LEU A 636 3.85 -1.00 -1.41
C LEU A 636 3.66 0.20 -2.34
N LEU A 637 2.44 0.73 -2.48
CA LEU A 637 2.13 1.84 -3.38
C LEU A 637 3.00 3.08 -3.13
N GLY A 638 3.30 3.39 -1.86
CA GLY A 638 4.15 4.52 -1.48
C GLY A 638 5.57 4.39 -1.99
N GLU A 639 6.18 3.23 -1.76
CA GLU A 639 7.56 2.92 -2.17
C GLU A 639 7.70 2.78 -3.69
N LEU A 640 6.64 2.29 -4.35
CA LEU A 640 6.56 2.22 -5.81
C LEU A 640 6.33 3.59 -6.46
N GLN A 641 6.09 4.64 -5.68
CA GLN A 641 5.68 5.97 -6.15
C GLN A 641 4.38 5.94 -6.96
N LEU A 642 3.49 4.97 -6.70
CA LEU A 642 2.21 4.76 -7.37
C LEU A 642 1.04 5.24 -6.50
N THR A 643 1.14 6.47 -5.99
CA THR A 643 0.20 6.99 -4.98
C THR A 643 -0.89 7.91 -5.53
N ASP A 644 -0.69 8.49 -6.70
CA ASP A 644 -1.70 9.31 -7.37
C ASP A 644 -2.88 8.46 -7.87
N ASP A 645 -4.02 9.10 -8.10
CA ASP A 645 -5.27 8.40 -8.39
C ASP A 645 -5.22 7.66 -9.74
N THR A 646 -4.46 8.18 -10.71
CA THR A 646 -4.27 7.53 -12.02
C THR A 646 -3.34 6.32 -11.90
N ALA A 647 -2.22 6.43 -11.18
CA ALA A 647 -1.33 5.32 -10.89
C ALA A 647 -2.08 4.18 -10.19
N LYS A 648 -2.85 4.47 -9.14
CA LYS A 648 -3.67 3.46 -8.46
C LYS A 648 -4.66 2.78 -9.40
N ALA A 649 -5.31 3.54 -10.29
CA ALA A 649 -6.21 2.98 -11.28
C ALA A 649 -5.47 2.04 -12.25
N LEU A 650 -4.30 2.44 -12.74
CA LEU A 650 -3.44 1.60 -13.59
C LEU A 650 -2.94 0.34 -12.86
N VAL A 651 -2.64 0.43 -11.56
CA VAL A 651 -2.28 -0.74 -10.73
C VAL A 651 -3.45 -1.73 -10.65
N VAL A 652 -4.68 -1.27 -10.45
CA VAL A 652 -5.87 -2.15 -10.46
C VAL A 652 -5.96 -2.90 -11.80
N ILE A 653 -5.75 -2.19 -12.91
CA ILE A 653 -5.81 -2.77 -14.25
C ILE A 653 -4.64 -3.74 -14.49
N ALA A 654 -3.43 -3.42 -14.02
CA ALA A 654 -2.26 -4.30 -14.09
C ALA A 654 -2.51 -5.62 -13.33
N ILE A 655 -3.09 -5.54 -12.13
CA ILE A 655 -3.49 -6.71 -11.35
C ILE A 655 -4.55 -7.52 -12.10
N GLY A 656 -5.55 -6.85 -12.68
CA GLY A 656 -6.57 -7.47 -13.52
C GLY A 656 -5.97 -8.23 -14.70
N ALA A 657 -5.08 -7.56 -15.44
CA ALA A 657 -4.33 -8.15 -16.54
C ALA A 657 -3.51 -9.36 -16.11
N GLY A 658 -2.84 -9.30 -14.96
CA GLY A 658 -2.06 -10.44 -14.45
C GLY A 658 -2.94 -11.61 -14.05
N SER A 659 -4.10 -11.32 -13.47
CA SER A 659 -5.06 -12.34 -12.99
C SER A 659 -5.77 -13.12 -14.10
N MET A 660 -5.65 -12.69 -15.37
CA MET A 660 -6.19 -13.46 -16.50
C MET A 660 -5.15 -14.40 -17.13
N VAL A 661 -3.86 -14.13 -16.92
CA VAL A 661 -2.77 -14.84 -17.61
C VAL A 661 -2.72 -16.31 -17.20
N VAL A 662 -2.53 -17.19 -18.20
CA VAL A 662 -2.34 -18.64 -18.02
C VAL A 662 -3.52 -19.27 -17.27
N SER A 663 -4.74 -19.09 -17.81
CA SER A 663 -5.91 -19.85 -17.36
C SER A 663 -5.75 -21.32 -17.76
N HIS A 664 -5.63 -22.22 -16.78
CA HIS A 664 -5.31 -23.64 -17.00
C HIS A 664 -6.17 -24.55 -16.13
N VAL A 665 -5.85 -25.84 -16.02
CA VAL A 665 -6.70 -26.86 -15.37
C VAL A 665 -7.07 -26.58 -13.90
N ASN A 666 -6.39 -25.66 -13.22
CA ASN A 666 -6.77 -25.22 -11.88
C ASN A 666 -7.85 -24.11 -11.86
N ASP A 667 -8.22 -23.59 -13.02
CA ASP A 667 -9.20 -22.52 -13.22
C ASP A 667 -10.56 -23.09 -13.68
N SER A 668 -11.66 -22.70 -13.03
CA SER A 668 -13.00 -23.11 -13.47
C SER A 668 -13.31 -22.64 -14.88
N TYR A 669 -12.82 -21.44 -15.25
CA TYR A 669 -13.11 -20.87 -16.56
C TYR A 669 -12.48 -21.66 -17.70
N PHE A 670 -11.29 -22.25 -17.48
CA PHE A 670 -10.67 -23.18 -18.43
C PHE A 670 -11.60 -24.36 -18.74
N TRP A 671 -12.24 -24.94 -17.72
CA TRP A 671 -13.16 -26.06 -17.89
C TRP A 671 -14.46 -25.65 -18.58
N VAL A 672 -15.03 -24.49 -18.23
CA VAL A 672 -16.21 -23.95 -18.91
C VAL A 672 -15.93 -23.76 -20.39
N VAL A 673 -14.82 -23.12 -20.76
CA VAL A 673 -14.48 -22.88 -22.17
C VAL A 673 -14.25 -24.19 -22.91
N THR A 674 -13.45 -25.10 -22.36
CA THR A 674 -13.10 -26.37 -23.03
C THR A 674 -14.29 -27.31 -23.18
N GLN A 675 -15.11 -27.49 -22.13
CA GLN A 675 -16.25 -28.41 -22.16
C GLN A 675 -17.35 -27.91 -23.08
N PHE A 676 -17.73 -26.62 -22.98
CA PHE A 676 -18.82 -26.08 -23.80
C PHE A 676 -18.43 -25.88 -25.27
N SER A 677 -17.13 -25.88 -25.57
CA SER A 677 -16.58 -25.83 -26.92
C SER A 677 -16.13 -27.21 -27.46
N ASN A 678 -16.23 -28.27 -26.66
CA ASN A 678 -15.77 -29.63 -26.99
C ASN A 678 -14.27 -29.72 -27.35
N MET A 679 -13.45 -28.95 -26.63
CA MET A 679 -12.00 -29.03 -26.69
C MET A 679 -11.50 -30.13 -25.77
N ASN A 680 -10.51 -30.91 -26.22
CA ASN A 680 -9.70 -31.70 -25.30
C ASN A 680 -8.73 -30.80 -24.51
N VAL A 681 -8.07 -31.34 -23.48
CA VAL A 681 -7.18 -30.56 -22.61
C VAL A 681 -6.01 -29.93 -23.38
N GLU A 682 -5.44 -30.66 -24.35
CA GLU A 682 -4.33 -30.16 -25.18
C GLU A 682 -4.77 -28.96 -26.03
N GLN A 683 -5.93 -29.06 -26.66
CA GLN A 683 -6.57 -27.96 -27.38
C GLN A 683 -6.87 -26.79 -26.42
N GLY A 684 -7.35 -27.07 -25.20
CA GLY A 684 -7.56 -26.06 -24.17
C GLY A 684 -6.29 -25.26 -23.86
N TYR A 685 -5.15 -25.93 -23.70
CA TYR A 685 -3.87 -25.24 -23.50
C TYR A 685 -3.46 -24.39 -24.71
N LYS A 686 -3.60 -24.92 -25.92
CA LYS A 686 -3.22 -24.23 -27.16
C LYS A 686 -4.15 -23.06 -27.48
N LEU A 687 -5.45 -23.16 -27.20
CA LEU A 687 -6.48 -22.22 -27.63
C LEU A 687 -6.87 -21.23 -26.53
N HIS A 688 -7.08 -21.69 -25.30
CA HIS A 688 -7.52 -20.84 -24.20
C HIS A 688 -6.34 -20.35 -23.36
N THR A 689 -5.52 -21.26 -22.80
CA THR A 689 -4.40 -20.86 -21.94
C THR A 689 -3.43 -19.93 -22.66
N LEU A 690 -3.02 -20.28 -23.87
CA LEU A 690 -2.17 -19.41 -24.69
C LEU A 690 -2.88 -18.10 -25.07
N GLY A 691 -4.16 -18.15 -25.41
CA GLY A 691 -4.95 -16.94 -25.72
C GLY A 691 -4.99 -15.96 -24.55
N THR A 692 -5.24 -16.47 -23.33
CA THR A 692 -5.26 -15.65 -22.11
C THR A 692 -3.88 -15.08 -21.77
N LEU A 693 -2.80 -15.81 -22.04
CA LEU A 693 -1.44 -15.29 -21.93
C LEU A 693 -1.19 -14.14 -22.92
N VAL A 694 -1.58 -14.28 -24.18
CA VAL A 694 -1.43 -13.22 -25.20
C VAL A 694 -2.17 -11.96 -24.78
N VAL A 695 -3.45 -12.10 -24.45
CA VAL A 695 -4.33 -10.97 -24.13
C VAL A 695 -3.90 -10.28 -22.85
N GLY A 696 -3.57 -11.04 -21.80
CA GLY A 696 -3.07 -10.48 -20.53
C GLY A 696 -1.72 -9.78 -20.69
N SER A 697 -0.82 -10.32 -21.53
CA SER A 697 0.47 -9.67 -21.82
C SER A 697 0.31 -8.38 -22.61
N VAL A 698 -0.60 -8.34 -23.59
CA VAL A 698 -0.91 -7.10 -24.33
C VAL A 698 -1.55 -6.06 -23.42
N ALA A 699 -2.45 -6.47 -22.52
CA ALA A 699 -3.02 -5.58 -21.51
C ALA A 699 -1.92 -4.99 -20.61
N ALA A 700 -1.00 -5.82 -20.11
CA ALA A 700 0.13 -5.37 -19.29
C ALA A 700 1.05 -4.38 -20.03
N LEU A 701 1.38 -4.68 -21.30
CA LEU A 701 2.18 -3.79 -22.14
C LEU A 701 1.45 -2.45 -22.39
N THR A 702 0.13 -2.49 -22.56
CA THR A 702 -0.68 -1.29 -22.73
C THR A 702 -0.68 -0.45 -21.45
N VAL A 703 -0.84 -1.07 -20.28
CA VAL A 703 -0.73 -0.39 -18.98
C VAL A 703 0.64 0.24 -18.80
N TRP A 704 1.71 -0.50 -19.09
CA TRP A 704 3.08 0.02 -19.02
C TRP A 704 3.30 1.19 -19.99
N THR A 705 2.77 1.09 -21.21
CA THR A 705 2.86 2.18 -22.18
C THR A 705 2.12 3.42 -21.69
N LEU A 706 0.89 3.26 -21.19
CA LEU A 706 0.11 4.35 -20.61
C LEU A 706 0.81 4.96 -19.40
N SER A 707 1.46 4.14 -18.57
CA SER A 707 2.15 4.63 -17.39
C SER A 707 3.25 5.63 -17.78
N LEU A 708 4.03 5.38 -18.82
CA LEU A 708 5.09 6.30 -19.28
C LEU A 708 4.62 7.72 -19.64
N PHE A 709 3.32 7.91 -19.93
CA PHE A 709 2.76 9.21 -20.30
C PHE A 709 1.92 9.85 -19.19
N LEU A 710 1.42 9.06 -18.24
CA LEU A 710 0.42 9.48 -17.27
C LEU A 710 0.98 9.59 -15.85
N ILE A 711 2.07 8.89 -15.54
CA ILE A 711 2.73 8.83 -14.23
C ILE A 711 4.24 8.96 -14.43
#